data_AF-A0A7S0ZAW7-F1
#
_entry.id   AF-A0A7S0ZAW7-F1
#
_cell.length_a   1.000
_cell.length_b   1.000
_cell.length_c   1.000
_cell.angle_alpha   90.00
_cell.angle_beta   90.00
_cell.angle_gamma   90.00
#
_symmetry.space_group_name_H-M   'P 1'
#
loop_
_entity.id
_entity.type
_entity.pdbx_description
1 polymer ?
#
loop_
_entity_poly.entity_id
_entity_poly.type
_entity_poly.pdbx_seq_one_letter_code
_entity_poly.pdbx_strand_id
1 'polypeptide(L)'
;MIGKFLKLPYTNGVQLVFSPHDCDHGAPLIVVIGQRTALLRYIQRPEWLPALSTVASLLSESDIVGPLPIFLVPGSPIRRVAICVVPSISSRHNAPGRPDVISDMVSRHCKHVPRGLSVEIHLVLSDAAHAYSSGLAIARAMPLYSRKSIHNRHNPQTNGNAQPNTQTDTPPARVIVSFDTTSADGESKDIDLDTIEAACDGSRLSAYLVDAPCSEMHTDMLTNECGVLVKALGGEANHVYMQTIRGEELQKLGLNLLYHVGRAAEHPSNLVILTYAPPGLAVNAQNGSIVFVGKGIVFDTGGTCLKSTESMRGMKRDMGGAASVLGAFQTIVRKRMNKHVVHAVLCLAENQISERATRIDDILVSFSGKTVEVNNTDAEGRLVVADAVAYAARMLNPSVIIDVATLTGSQAIATGRKIAAVYTNSEAMENLAISAGRHSGDLCHPLPYVPEFWRELLFSDVADMKNAVSRRDNCPSACAAQFIAEHLPPDFNEVWMHVDIAGPASAGERGTGFGVGLLVTLLERIQAGAEVKDRIPGSPKRAFHEIAHPNQERSVVSTARPHRSNSGNNINNLESNSRVIYGPNPLNTLAAASAVNHPPTKRQRGGSPVGNNTPPGPTLAAPSPLAAPSTNARYWETVTRGSAYKH
;
A
#
# COMPACT_ATOMS: atom_id res chain seq x y z
N MET A 1 -10.70 7.80 -12.95
CA MET A 1 -11.96 7.19 -13.40
C MET A 1 -12.37 5.98 -12.50
N ILE A 2 -12.40 6.13 -11.16
CA ILE A 2 -12.63 5.02 -10.19
C ILE A 2 -14.10 4.57 -10.09
N GLY A 3 -15.05 5.50 -10.21
CA GLY A 3 -16.49 5.22 -10.04
C GLY A 3 -17.10 4.29 -11.09
N LYS A 4 -16.37 3.95 -12.16
CA LYS A 4 -16.81 2.96 -13.16
C LYS A 4 -16.44 1.51 -12.80
N PHE A 5 -15.43 1.30 -11.95
CA PHE A 5 -14.77 -0.02 -11.81
C PHE A 5 -14.83 -0.59 -10.39
N LEU A 6 -14.68 0.23 -9.36
CA LEU A 6 -14.79 -0.20 -7.96
C LEU A 6 -15.98 0.50 -7.31
N LYS A 7 -16.97 -0.26 -6.85
CA LYS A 7 -18.08 0.25 -6.02
C LYS A 7 -17.59 0.42 -4.59
N LEU A 8 -16.60 1.30 -4.37
CA LEU A 8 -16.15 1.64 -3.02
C LEU A 8 -17.33 2.31 -2.29
N PRO A 9 -17.85 1.70 -1.21
CA PRO A 9 -18.89 2.34 -0.41
C PRO A 9 -18.33 3.64 0.23
N TYR A 10 -19.17 4.59 0.63
CA TYR A 10 -18.73 5.75 1.43
C TYR A 10 -17.62 6.65 0.83
N THR A 11 -17.80 7.07 -0.43
CA THR A 11 -16.93 8.08 -1.06
C THR A 11 -17.45 9.51 -0.84
N ASN A 12 -16.54 10.47 -0.75
CA ASN A 12 -16.89 11.90 -0.70
C ASN A 12 -17.48 12.46 -2.01
N GLY A 13 -17.53 11.65 -3.08
CA GLY A 13 -18.09 12.05 -4.37
C GLY A 13 -17.22 12.99 -5.19
N VAL A 14 -15.90 13.03 -4.95
CA VAL A 14 -14.93 13.80 -5.75
C VAL A 14 -14.32 12.93 -6.86
N GLN A 15 -14.48 13.36 -8.10
CA GLN A 15 -13.89 12.76 -9.29
C GLN A 15 -12.67 13.58 -9.74
N LEU A 16 -11.51 12.92 -9.85
CA LEU A 16 -10.34 13.48 -10.54
C LEU A 16 -10.46 13.18 -12.04
N VAL A 17 -10.20 14.20 -12.86
CA VAL A 17 -10.18 14.11 -14.32
C VAL A 17 -8.88 14.76 -14.80
N PHE A 18 -8.09 14.04 -15.59
CA PHE A 18 -6.86 14.58 -16.18
C PHE A 18 -7.13 14.99 -17.62
N SER A 19 -6.69 16.19 -18.00
CA SER A 19 -6.83 16.76 -19.35
C SER A 19 -5.44 16.95 -19.99
N PRO A 20 -5.26 16.55 -21.27
CA PRO A 20 -3.99 16.74 -21.99
C PRO A 20 -3.75 18.19 -22.41
N HIS A 21 -4.77 19.05 -22.35
CA HIS A 21 -4.65 20.46 -22.69
C HIS A 21 -5.18 21.33 -21.55
N ASP A 22 -4.50 22.46 -21.36
CA ASP A 22 -5.02 23.60 -20.61
C ASP A 22 -6.14 24.26 -21.43
N CYS A 23 -7.32 23.64 -21.41
CA CYS A 23 -8.53 24.24 -21.97
C CYS A 23 -9.46 24.69 -20.84
N ASP A 24 -10.08 25.86 -21.01
CA ASP A 24 -11.09 26.37 -20.07
C ASP A 24 -12.28 25.41 -20.05
N HIS A 25 -12.47 24.72 -18.92
CA HIS A 25 -13.59 23.81 -18.71
C HIS A 25 -14.76 24.49 -17.99
N GLY A 26 -14.68 25.81 -17.80
CA GLY A 26 -15.71 26.64 -17.24
C GLY A 26 -15.84 26.55 -15.72
N ALA A 27 -14.84 26.05 -15.00
CA ALA A 27 -14.88 25.93 -13.55
C ALA A 27 -14.90 27.30 -12.86
N PRO A 28 -15.72 27.49 -11.80
CA PRO A 28 -15.77 28.75 -11.05
C PRO A 28 -14.47 29.10 -10.29
N LEU A 29 -13.63 28.10 -10.03
CA LEU A 29 -12.33 28.24 -9.37
C LEU A 29 -11.25 27.58 -10.21
N ILE A 30 -10.18 28.33 -10.49
CA ILE A 30 -8.95 27.85 -11.13
C ILE A 30 -7.81 28.03 -10.14
N VAL A 31 -6.99 27.00 -9.98
CA VAL A 31 -5.79 27.01 -9.14
C VAL A 31 -4.58 26.73 -10.02
N VAL A 32 -3.77 27.76 -10.24
CA VAL A 32 -2.55 27.67 -11.05
C VAL A 32 -1.36 27.44 -10.13
N ILE A 33 -0.68 26.32 -10.29
CA ILE A 33 0.41 25.88 -9.39
C ILE A 33 1.66 25.65 -10.22
N GLY A 34 2.76 26.31 -9.88
CA GLY A 34 4.00 26.14 -10.62
C GLY A 34 5.18 26.88 -9.99
N GLN A 35 6.38 26.67 -10.53
CA GLN A 35 7.52 27.48 -10.13
C GLN A 35 7.38 28.91 -10.69
N ARG A 36 7.94 29.89 -9.98
CA ARG A 36 7.81 31.32 -10.32
C ARG A 36 8.13 31.62 -11.80
N THR A 37 9.23 31.10 -12.31
CA THR A 37 9.66 31.31 -13.70
C THR A 37 8.72 30.70 -14.74
N ALA A 38 8.09 29.58 -14.43
CA ALA A 38 7.10 28.95 -15.30
C ALA A 38 5.75 29.69 -15.23
N LEU A 39 5.32 30.10 -14.03
CA LEU A 39 4.11 30.88 -13.81
C LEU A 39 4.15 32.24 -14.53
N LEU A 40 5.29 32.96 -14.47
CA LEU A 40 5.44 34.25 -15.16
C LEU A 40 5.23 34.12 -16.68
N ARG A 41 5.73 33.05 -17.29
CA ARG A 41 5.54 32.77 -18.72
C ARG A 41 4.09 32.37 -19.02
N TYR A 42 3.53 31.51 -18.19
CA TYR A 42 2.18 31.00 -18.33
C TYR A 42 1.11 32.10 -18.30
N ILE A 43 1.24 33.03 -17.35
CA ILE A 43 0.29 34.13 -17.13
C ILE A 43 0.42 35.23 -18.21
N GLN A 44 1.51 35.26 -18.98
CA GLN A 44 1.70 36.22 -20.08
C GLN A 44 0.96 35.82 -21.37
N ARG A 45 0.31 34.65 -21.40
CA ARG A 45 -0.40 34.20 -22.60
C ARG A 45 -1.68 35.01 -22.86
N PRO A 46 -2.12 35.15 -24.14
CA PRO A 46 -3.25 36.00 -24.52
C PRO A 46 -4.58 35.66 -23.84
N GLU A 47 -4.76 34.41 -23.41
CA GLU A 47 -5.95 33.92 -22.70
C GLU A 47 -6.09 34.43 -21.27
N TRP A 48 -5.06 35.08 -20.71
CA TRP A 48 -5.07 35.66 -19.37
C TRP A 48 -5.17 37.19 -19.42
N LEU A 49 -5.96 37.77 -18.50
CA LEU A 49 -6.04 39.23 -18.39
C LEU A 49 -4.67 39.85 -18.06
N PRO A 50 -4.30 40.98 -18.69
CA PRO A 50 -3.07 41.71 -18.37
C PRO A 50 -2.92 42.06 -16.88
N ALA A 51 -4.02 42.21 -16.13
CA ALA A 51 -3.98 42.48 -14.68
C ALA A 51 -3.29 41.36 -13.87
N LEU A 52 -3.34 40.10 -14.33
CA LEU A 52 -2.62 39.00 -13.69
C LEU A 52 -1.11 39.10 -13.89
N SER A 53 -0.63 39.75 -14.96
CA SER A 53 0.81 39.94 -15.18
C SER A 53 1.43 40.84 -14.10
N THR A 54 0.68 41.84 -13.61
CA THR A 54 1.08 42.70 -12.49
C THR A 54 1.08 41.93 -11.16
N VAL A 55 0.11 41.04 -10.94
CA VAL A 55 0.09 40.17 -9.76
C VAL A 55 1.28 39.20 -9.81
N ALA A 56 1.57 38.64 -10.98
CA ALA A 56 2.64 37.68 -11.18
C ALA A 56 4.03 38.32 -10.96
N SER A 57 4.23 39.57 -11.36
CA SER A 57 5.51 40.27 -11.17
C SER A 57 5.83 40.57 -9.69
N LEU A 58 4.81 40.64 -8.84
CA LEU A 58 4.92 40.83 -7.40
C LEU A 58 5.12 39.52 -6.60
N LEU A 59 5.03 38.36 -7.26
CA LEU A 59 5.20 37.05 -6.59
C LEU A 59 6.64 36.86 -6.11
N SER A 60 6.77 36.52 -4.83
CA SER A 60 7.97 36.04 -4.17
C SER A 60 8.05 34.50 -4.18
N GLU A 61 9.19 33.93 -3.81
CA GLU A 61 9.35 32.47 -3.71
C GLU A 61 8.43 31.92 -2.60
N SER A 62 7.66 30.89 -2.92
CA SER A 62 6.68 30.25 -2.00
C SER A 62 5.41 31.05 -1.72
N ASP A 63 5.13 32.12 -2.47
CA ASP A 63 3.90 32.88 -2.32
C ASP A 63 2.65 32.08 -2.68
N ILE A 64 1.57 32.37 -1.96
CA ILE A 64 0.22 31.94 -2.29
C ILE A 64 -0.63 33.20 -2.41
N VAL A 65 -1.02 33.54 -3.63
CA VAL A 65 -1.97 34.62 -3.88
C VAL A 65 -3.36 34.01 -3.94
N GLY A 66 -4.19 34.43 -2.98
CA GLY A 66 -5.53 33.89 -2.77
C GLY A 66 -6.44 34.02 -3.99
N PRO A 67 -7.58 33.31 -4.01
CA PRO A 67 -8.47 33.31 -5.17
C PRO A 67 -9.07 34.70 -5.45
N LEU A 68 -8.54 35.40 -6.46
CA LEU A 68 -8.98 36.72 -6.92
C LEU A 68 -10.10 36.56 -7.97
N PRO A 69 -11.20 37.34 -7.88
CA PRO A 69 -12.23 37.35 -8.92
C PRO A 69 -11.70 38.09 -10.15
N ILE A 70 -11.59 37.40 -11.28
CA ILE A 70 -11.08 37.96 -12.53
C ILE A 70 -11.93 37.49 -13.72
N PHE A 71 -11.96 38.29 -14.79
CA PHE A 71 -12.31 37.79 -16.11
C PHE A 71 -11.08 37.05 -16.67
N LEU A 72 -11.27 35.93 -17.37
CA LEU A 72 -10.15 35.32 -18.09
C LEU A 72 -9.90 36.09 -19.39
N VAL A 73 -10.99 36.35 -20.12
CA VAL A 73 -11.03 37.15 -21.35
C VAL A 73 -12.13 38.20 -21.21
N PRO A 74 -11.99 39.43 -21.76
CA PRO A 74 -13.05 40.43 -21.73
C PRO A 74 -14.39 39.86 -22.23
N GLY A 75 -15.43 39.94 -21.40
CA GLY A 75 -16.77 39.41 -21.70
C GLY A 75 -17.03 37.97 -21.24
N SER A 76 -16.05 37.25 -20.69
CA SER A 76 -16.27 35.93 -20.07
C SER A 76 -17.02 36.03 -18.73
N PRO A 77 -17.55 34.94 -18.16
CA PRO A 77 -17.95 34.93 -16.76
C PRO A 77 -16.75 35.21 -15.83
N ILE A 78 -17.01 35.84 -14.68
CA ILE A 78 -16.00 36.03 -13.64
C ILE A 78 -15.64 34.66 -13.04
N ARG A 79 -14.34 34.37 -12.96
CA ARG A 79 -13.77 33.19 -12.30
C ARG A 79 -12.93 33.62 -11.09
N ARG A 80 -12.78 32.73 -10.11
CA ARG A 80 -11.82 32.93 -9.03
C ARG A 80 -10.52 32.24 -9.40
N VAL A 81 -9.40 32.94 -9.31
CA VAL A 81 -8.08 32.39 -9.67
C VAL A 81 -7.11 32.51 -8.51
N ALA A 82 -6.61 31.38 -8.04
CA ALA A 82 -5.54 31.30 -7.07
C ALA A 82 -4.22 30.96 -7.78
N ILE A 83 -3.14 31.66 -7.43
CA ILE A 83 -1.80 31.38 -7.94
C ILE A 83 -0.94 30.89 -6.78
N CYS A 84 -0.31 29.72 -6.95
CA CYS A 84 0.51 29.10 -5.92
C CYS A 84 1.93 28.84 -6.44
N VAL A 85 2.91 29.51 -5.83
CA VAL A 85 4.32 29.40 -6.22
C VAL A 85 4.98 28.23 -5.51
N VAL A 86 5.41 27.23 -6.28
CA VAL A 86 6.18 26.09 -5.78
C VAL A 86 7.65 26.52 -5.59
N PRO A 87 8.25 26.29 -4.40
CA PRO A 87 9.65 26.64 -4.16
C PRO A 87 10.59 25.89 -5.11
N SER A 88 11.55 26.61 -5.69
CA SER A 88 12.60 26.01 -6.53
C SER A 88 13.64 25.22 -5.74
N ILE A 89 13.84 25.57 -4.46
CA ILE A 89 14.81 24.93 -3.58
C ILE A 89 14.33 23.53 -3.19
N SER A 90 15.18 22.53 -3.44
CA SER A 90 14.97 21.15 -3.03
C SER A 90 16.29 20.52 -2.58
N SER A 91 16.27 19.81 -1.46
CA SER A 91 17.44 19.06 -0.98
C SER A 91 17.71 17.85 -1.86
N ARG A 92 18.94 17.32 -1.84
CA ARG A 92 19.34 16.15 -2.65
C ARG A 92 18.45 14.91 -2.48
N HIS A 93 17.83 14.76 -1.31
CA HIS A 93 16.98 13.61 -0.94
C HIS A 93 15.49 13.84 -1.22
N ASN A 94 15.09 15.04 -1.61
CA ASN A 94 13.71 15.37 -1.93
C ASN A 94 13.48 15.31 -3.45
N ALA A 95 12.21 15.22 -3.84
CA ALA A 95 11.78 15.32 -5.22
C ALA A 95 11.95 16.79 -5.69
N PRO A 96 12.60 17.06 -6.84
CA PRO A 96 12.80 18.43 -7.31
C PRO A 96 11.48 19.15 -7.65
N GLY A 97 10.45 18.41 -8.07
CA GLY A 97 9.11 18.94 -8.33
C GLY A 97 8.31 19.36 -7.08
N ARG A 98 8.84 19.16 -5.87
CA ARG A 98 8.20 19.51 -4.58
C ARG A 98 6.72 19.11 -4.48
N PRO A 99 6.38 17.83 -4.74
CA PRO A 99 5.02 17.32 -4.64
C PRO A 99 4.43 17.47 -3.21
N ASP A 100 5.29 17.56 -2.20
CA ASP A 100 4.89 17.86 -0.82
C ASP A 100 4.19 19.21 -0.69
N VAL A 101 4.66 20.23 -1.41
CA VAL A 101 4.09 21.59 -1.40
C VAL A 101 2.83 21.64 -2.26
N ILE A 102 2.87 21.00 -3.44
CA ILE A 102 1.71 20.91 -4.34
C ILE A 102 0.52 20.29 -3.60
N SER A 103 0.73 19.18 -2.90
CA SER A 103 -0.34 18.49 -2.16
C SER A 103 -0.95 19.36 -1.06
N ASP A 104 -0.13 20.14 -0.36
CA ASP A 104 -0.59 21.07 0.68
C ASP A 104 -1.39 22.24 0.09
N MET A 105 -0.90 22.87 -0.99
CA MET A 105 -1.62 23.94 -1.71
C MET A 105 -3.00 23.47 -2.19
N VAL A 106 -3.05 22.29 -2.80
CA VAL A 106 -4.32 21.68 -3.28
C VAL A 106 -5.24 21.37 -2.10
N SER A 107 -4.70 20.86 -1.00
CA SER A 107 -5.47 20.60 0.23
C SER A 107 -6.04 21.88 0.86
N ARG A 108 -5.41 23.04 0.67
CA ARG A 108 -5.92 24.33 1.18
C ARG A 108 -7.02 24.90 0.30
N HIS A 109 -6.90 24.80 -1.02
CA HIS A 109 -7.84 25.44 -1.95
C HIS A 109 -8.98 24.54 -2.44
N CYS A 110 -8.75 23.23 -2.50
CA CYS A 110 -9.63 22.31 -3.23
C CYS A 110 -10.21 21.17 -2.37
N LYS A 111 -9.95 21.15 -1.05
CA LYS A 111 -10.36 20.04 -0.15
C LYS A 111 -11.87 19.84 0.00
N HIS A 112 -12.67 20.88 -0.26
CA HIS A 112 -14.12 20.81 -0.18
C HIS A 112 -14.74 21.40 -1.45
N VAL A 113 -14.77 20.59 -2.52
CA VAL A 113 -15.55 20.90 -3.72
C VAL A 113 -16.96 20.36 -3.54
N PRO A 114 -18.01 21.21 -3.51
CA PRO A 114 -19.38 20.74 -3.45
C PRO A 114 -19.75 19.86 -4.65
N ARG A 115 -20.64 18.88 -4.45
CA ARG A 115 -21.21 18.10 -5.56
C ARG A 115 -21.87 19.05 -6.58
N GLY A 116 -21.77 18.68 -7.86
CA GLY A 116 -22.25 19.49 -8.98
C GLY A 116 -21.33 20.64 -9.39
N LEU A 117 -20.27 20.94 -8.63
CA LEU A 117 -19.29 21.96 -9.00
C LEU A 117 -17.98 21.34 -9.51
N SER A 118 -17.23 22.16 -10.25
CA SER A 118 -15.89 21.85 -10.73
C SER A 118 -14.84 22.79 -10.15
N VAL A 119 -13.60 22.30 -10.07
CA VAL A 119 -12.39 23.10 -9.85
C VAL A 119 -11.37 22.69 -10.90
N GLU A 120 -10.69 23.66 -11.48
CA GLU A 120 -9.57 23.44 -12.39
C GLU A 120 -8.24 23.66 -11.66
N ILE A 121 -7.29 22.76 -11.88
CA ILE A 121 -5.93 22.82 -11.35
C ILE A 121 -4.98 22.77 -12.53
N HIS A 122 -4.25 23.86 -12.78
CA HIS A 122 -3.28 23.94 -13.85
C HIS A 122 -1.89 23.77 -13.24
N LEU A 123 -1.26 22.63 -13.51
CA LEU A 123 0.11 22.32 -13.06
C LEU A 123 1.10 22.85 -14.10
N VAL A 124 1.71 23.99 -13.79
CA VAL A 124 2.69 24.65 -14.65
C VAL A 124 4.09 24.21 -14.27
N LEU A 125 4.63 23.26 -15.03
CA LEU A 125 5.86 22.56 -14.72
C LEU A 125 7.03 23.08 -15.54
N SER A 126 8.11 23.45 -14.86
CA SER A 126 9.39 23.78 -15.52
C SER A 126 10.06 22.58 -16.20
N ASP A 127 9.70 21.37 -15.78
CA ASP A 127 10.21 20.11 -16.34
C ASP A 127 9.09 19.07 -16.35
N ALA A 128 8.82 18.49 -17.53
CA ALA A 128 7.83 17.43 -17.72
C ALA A 128 8.11 16.18 -16.87
N ALA A 129 9.37 15.94 -16.49
CA ALA A 129 9.74 14.83 -15.60
C ALA A 129 9.07 14.91 -14.21
N HIS A 130 8.56 16.07 -13.80
CA HIS A 130 7.86 16.25 -12.54
C HIS A 130 6.35 15.96 -12.62
N ALA A 131 5.80 15.73 -13.82
CA ALA A 131 4.36 15.52 -14.01
C ALA A 131 3.83 14.34 -13.20
N TYR A 132 4.60 13.25 -13.15
CA TYR A 132 4.22 12.04 -12.40
C TYR A 132 4.05 12.31 -10.90
N SER A 133 5.10 12.82 -10.24
CA SER A 133 5.01 13.19 -8.81
C SER A 133 3.96 14.27 -8.50
N SER A 134 3.76 15.22 -9.43
CA SER A 134 2.77 16.30 -9.27
C SER A 134 1.34 15.77 -9.36
N GLY A 135 1.05 14.86 -10.29
CA GLY A 135 -0.24 14.18 -10.37
C GLY A 135 -0.55 13.38 -9.10
N LEU A 136 0.42 12.60 -8.62
CA LEU A 136 0.31 11.86 -7.36
C LEU A 136 0.09 12.79 -6.15
N ALA A 137 0.68 13.99 -6.14
CA ALA A 137 0.41 15.00 -5.13
C ALA A 137 -1.05 15.48 -5.11
N ILE A 138 -1.68 15.63 -6.29
CA ILE A 138 -3.12 15.93 -6.40
C ILE A 138 -3.95 14.78 -5.84
N ALA A 139 -3.63 13.54 -6.22
CA ALA A 139 -4.32 12.35 -5.74
C ALA A 139 -4.32 12.26 -4.20
N ARG A 140 -3.15 12.52 -3.59
CA ARG A 140 -2.96 12.54 -2.13
C ARG A 140 -3.75 13.63 -1.42
N ALA A 141 -3.92 14.78 -2.06
CA ALA A 141 -4.72 15.89 -1.52
C ALA A 141 -6.24 15.62 -1.60
N MET A 142 -6.66 14.57 -2.31
CA MET A 142 -8.06 14.30 -2.68
C MET A 142 -8.51 12.90 -2.22
N PRO A 143 -8.49 12.62 -0.90
CA PRO A 143 -8.80 11.29 -0.39
C PRO A 143 -10.29 10.97 -0.62
N LEU A 144 -10.62 9.68 -0.76
CA LEU A 144 -11.97 9.24 -1.12
C LEU A 144 -12.87 9.01 0.10
N TYR A 145 -12.37 8.35 1.14
CA TYR A 145 -13.19 7.83 2.24
C TYR A 145 -13.85 8.95 3.06
N SER A 146 -15.17 8.88 3.25
CA SER A 146 -15.88 9.80 4.14
C SER A 146 -17.20 9.21 4.65
N ARG A 147 -17.37 9.24 5.99
CA ARG A 147 -18.64 8.94 6.70
C ARG A 147 -19.33 10.19 7.26
N LYS A 148 -18.87 11.39 6.89
CA LYS A 148 -19.45 12.64 7.42
C LYS A 148 -20.91 12.80 6.97
N SER A 149 -21.81 13.10 7.90
CA SER A 149 -23.25 13.25 7.63
C SER A 149 -23.60 14.23 6.52
N ILE A 150 -22.83 15.31 6.36
CA ILE A 150 -22.99 16.31 5.28
C ILE A 150 -22.89 15.67 3.89
N HIS A 151 -22.08 14.64 3.72
CA HIS A 151 -21.94 13.92 2.45
C HIS A 151 -23.05 12.86 2.26
N ASN A 152 -23.83 12.58 3.31
CA ASN A 152 -24.97 11.63 3.34
C ASN A 152 -26.34 12.32 3.50
N ARG A 153 -26.41 13.67 3.47
CA ARG A 153 -27.63 14.46 3.75
C ARG A 153 -28.79 14.27 2.76
N HIS A 154 -28.60 13.56 1.65
CA HIS A 154 -29.67 13.28 0.69
C HIS A 154 -30.35 11.92 0.90
N ASN A 155 -30.18 11.28 2.06
CA ASN A 155 -30.97 10.09 2.40
C ASN A 155 -31.61 10.20 3.81
N PRO A 156 -32.74 10.91 3.97
CA PRO A 156 -33.37 11.16 5.27
C PRO A 156 -34.05 9.94 5.91
N GLN A 157 -34.06 8.78 5.26
CA GLN A 157 -34.73 7.57 5.76
C GLN A 157 -33.79 6.37 5.79
N THR A 158 -32.81 6.32 6.70
CA THR A 158 -32.07 5.06 6.92
C THR A 158 -31.71 4.87 8.39
N ASN A 159 -32.60 4.18 9.11
CA ASN A 159 -32.26 3.54 10.38
C ASN A 159 -31.24 2.43 10.09
N GLY A 160 -30.01 2.58 10.61
CA GLY A 160 -29.09 1.50 10.98
C GLY A 160 -28.47 0.58 9.90
N ASN A 161 -29.16 0.24 8.81
CA ASN A 161 -28.81 -0.92 7.95
C ASN A 161 -28.94 -0.69 6.43
N ALA A 162 -28.73 0.54 5.93
CA ALA A 162 -28.84 0.80 4.49
C ALA A 162 -27.50 0.75 3.74
N GLN A 163 -27.49 0.06 2.60
CA GLN A 163 -26.38 0.05 1.65
C GLN A 163 -26.05 1.46 1.12
N PRO A 164 -24.77 1.85 1.07
CA PRO A 164 -24.36 3.19 0.65
C PRO A 164 -24.10 3.28 -0.85
N ASN A 165 -25.16 3.22 -1.66
CA ASN A 165 -25.07 3.72 -3.04
C ASN A 165 -26.44 4.01 -3.66
N THR A 166 -27.35 4.62 -2.91
CA THR A 166 -28.55 5.22 -3.54
C THR A 166 -28.13 6.51 -4.23
N GLN A 167 -28.35 6.54 -5.55
CA GLN A 167 -28.10 7.67 -6.44
C GLN A 167 -28.60 8.98 -5.81
N THR A 168 -27.70 9.93 -5.60
CA THR A 168 -28.10 11.34 -5.47
C THR A 168 -28.20 11.91 -6.88
N ASP A 169 -29.26 12.64 -7.20
CA ASP A 169 -29.43 13.26 -8.53
C ASP A 169 -28.35 14.31 -8.87
N THR A 170 -27.62 14.80 -7.86
CA THR A 170 -26.52 15.75 -8.05
C THR A 170 -25.25 15.03 -8.52
N PRO A 171 -24.62 15.46 -9.64
CA PRO A 171 -23.41 14.83 -10.15
C PRO A 171 -22.23 14.99 -9.18
N PRO A 172 -21.20 14.11 -9.26
CA PRO A 172 -20.02 14.21 -8.42
C PRO A 172 -19.29 15.54 -8.62
N ALA A 173 -18.60 15.99 -7.59
CA ALA A 173 -17.69 17.12 -7.70
C ALA A 173 -16.54 16.75 -8.65
N ARG A 174 -16.13 17.65 -9.54
CA ARG A 174 -15.07 17.39 -10.52
C ARG A 174 -13.84 18.24 -10.22
N VAL A 175 -12.69 17.61 -10.08
CA VAL A 175 -11.40 18.30 -10.06
C VAL A 175 -10.70 17.95 -11.37
N ILE A 176 -10.55 18.95 -12.22
CA ILE A 176 -9.95 18.81 -13.53
C ILE A 176 -8.50 19.27 -13.41
N VAL A 177 -7.57 18.40 -13.77
CA VAL A 177 -6.13 18.63 -13.66
C VAL A 177 -5.56 18.68 -15.06
N SER A 178 -4.89 19.77 -15.39
CA SER A 178 -4.19 19.94 -16.64
C SER A 178 -2.71 20.22 -16.38
N PHE A 179 -1.87 19.92 -17.37
CA PHE A 179 -0.43 20.06 -17.27
C PHE A 179 0.07 21.01 -18.35
N ASP A 180 0.83 22.00 -17.93
CA ASP A 180 1.63 22.83 -18.82
C ASP A 180 3.11 22.47 -18.67
N THR A 181 3.70 21.92 -19.73
CA THR A 181 5.11 21.53 -19.79
C THR A 181 5.90 22.38 -20.77
N THR A 182 5.36 23.55 -21.14
CA THR A 182 5.94 24.40 -22.18
C THR A 182 7.27 25.00 -21.73
N SER A 183 8.33 24.72 -22.48
CA SER A 183 9.67 25.23 -22.25
C SER A 183 9.76 26.74 -22.52
N ALA A 184 10.90 27.35 -22.17
CA ALA A 184 11.10 28.79 -22.41
C ALA A 184 11.09 29.12 -23.92
N ASP A 185 11.44 28.15 -24.74
CA ASP A 185 11.52 28.25 -26.20
C ASP A 185 10.17 27.92 -26.88
N GLY A 186 9.12 27.68 -26.10
CA GLY A 186 7.77 27.38 -26.60
C GLY A 186 7.54 25.91 -26.98
N GLU A 187 8.50 25.02 -26.72
CA GLU A 187 8.34 23.58 -26.98
C GLU A 187 7.61 22.89 -25.82
N SER A 188 6.52 22.20 -26.13
CA SER A 188 5.81 21.34 -25.17
C SER A 188 6.37 19.92 -25.21
N LYS A 189 6.59 19.30 -24.04
CA LYS A 189 6.99 17.90 -23.94
C LYS A 189 5.81 17.02 -23.56
N ASP A 190 5.67 15.91 -24.27
CA ASP A 190 4.64 14.91 -23.97
C ASP A 190 4.84 14.27 -22.60
N ILE A 191 3.72 13.98 -21.94
CA ILE A 191 3.66 13.27 -20.65
C ILE A 191 2.79 12.02 -20.80
N ASP A 192 3.13 10.97 -20.08
CA ASP A 192 2.31 9.75 -20.03
C ASP A 192 1.11 9.96 -19.09
N LEU A 193 0.11 10.70 -19.58
CA LEU A 193 -1.10 11.05 -18.83
C LEU A 193 -1.88 9.81 -18.37
N ASP A 194 -1.88 8.75 -19.17
CA ASP A 194 -2.55 7.49 -18.84
C ASP A 194 -1.91 6.82 -17.62
N THR A 195 -0.57 6.83 -17.52
CA THR A 195 0.15 6.31 -16.35
C THR A 195 -0.08 7.18 -15.14
N ILE A 196 -0.09 8.51 -15.29
CA ILE A 196 -0.41 9.44 -14.22
C ILE A 196 -1.82 9.17 -13.69
N GLU A 197 -2.84 9.10 -14.55
CA GLU A 197 -4.21 8.83 -14.14
C GLU A 197 -4.33 7.46 -13.45
N ALA A 198 -3.73 6.41 -14.03
CA ALA A 198 -3.79 5.07 -13.47
C ALA A 198 -3.11 4.98 -12.09
N ALA A 199 -1.99 5.68 -11.89
CA ALA A 199 -1.27 5.74 -10.61
C ALA A 199 -2.01 6.59 -9.57
N CYS A 200 -2.66 7.68 -10.00
CA CYS A 200 -3.52 8.50 -9.14
C CYS A 200 -4.73 7.72 -8.65
N ASP A 201 -5.38 6.95 -9.53
CA ASP A 201 -6.48 6.08 -9.15
C ASP A 201 -6.03 5.00 -8.14
N GLY A 202 -4.88 4.36 -8.38
CA GLY A 202 -4.28 3.37 -7.47
C GLY A 202 -3.90 3.97 -6.11
N SER A 203 -3.34 5.18 -6.09
CA SER A 203 -2.97 5.89 -4.86
C SER A 203 -4.20 6.25 -4.03
N ARG A 204 -5.29 6.67 -4.68
CA ARG A 204 -6.56 6.97 -3.99
C ARG A 204 -7.25 5.71 -3.49
N LEU A 205 -7.13 4.58 -4.21
CA LEU A 205 -7.57 3.27 -3.71
C LEU A 205 -6.79 2.89 -2.45
N SER A 206 -5.46 2.95 -2.48
CA SER A 206 -4.61 2.67 -1.31
C SER A 206 -5.02 3.55 -0.11
N ALA A 207 -5.12 4.87 -0.31
CA ALA A 207 -5.54 5.80 0.74
C ALA A 207 -6.96 5.51 1.27
N TYR A 208 -7.90 5.11 0.40
CA TYR A 208 -9.25 4.74 0.81
C TYR A 208 -9.24 3.54 1.77
N LEU A 209 -8.50 2.48 1.44
CA LEU A 209 -8.44 1.28 2.25
C LEU A 209 -7.81 1.57 3.62
N VAL A 210 -6.74 2.38 3.65
CA VAL A 210 -6.08 2.85 4.87
C VAL A 210 -6.98 3.74 5.74
N ASP A 211 -7.88 4.50 5.11
CA ASP A 211 -8.82 5.37 5.80
C ASP A 211 -10.05 4.63 6.35
N ALA A 212 -10.42 3.50 5.77
CA ALA A 212 -11.58 2.73 6.18
C ALA A 212 -11.35 2.09 7.57
N PRO A 213 -12.33 2.15 8.51
CA PRO A 213 -12.22 1.51 9.81
C PRO A 213 -12.31 -0.02 9.67
N CYS A 214 -11.69 -0.77 10.58
CA CYS A 214 -11.73 -2.24 10.56
C CYS A 214 -13.16 -2.82 10.57
N SER A 215 -14.12 -2.13 11.21
CA SER A 215 -15.54 -2.50 11.16
C SER A 215 -16.16 -2.53 9.75
N GLU A 216 -15.50 -1.90 8.77
CA GLU A 216 -15.89 -1.89 7.36
C GLU A 216 -14.87 -2.58 6.46
N MET A 217 -13.61 -2.64 6.89
CA MET A 217 -12.46 -3.12 6.13
C MET A 217 -11.66 -4.15 6.95
N HIS A 218 -12.33 -5.22 7.38
CA HIS A 218 -11.72 -6.41 7.97
C HIS A 218 -11.17 -7.34 6.87
N THR A 219 -10.52 -8.45 7.26
CA THR A 219 -9.82 -9.33 6.30
C THR A 219 -10.72 -9.85 5.18
N ASP A 220 -11.92 -10.34 5.51
CA ASP A 220 -12.88 -10.82 4.50
C ASP A 220 -13.32 -9.73 3.52
N MET A 221 -13.54 -8.50 4.00
CA MET A 221 -13.91 -7.38 3.13
C MET A 221 -12.76 -6.99 2.21
N LEU A 222 -11.53 -6.92 2.73
CA LEU A 222 -10.36 -6.61 1.91
C LEU A 222 -10.10 -7.70 0.85
N THR A 223 -10.27 -8.99 1.19
CA THR A 223 -10.22 -10.09 0.22
C THR A 223 -11.30 -9.93 -0.86
N ASN A 224 -12.53 -9.57 -0.48
CA ASN A 224 -13.60 -9.33 -1.44
C ASN A 224 -13.29 -8.15 -2.37
N GLU A 225 -12.75 -7.04 -1.86
CA GLU A 225 -12.34 -5.89 -2.67
C GLU A 225 -11.25 -6.27 -3.68
N CYS A 226 -10.33 -7.18 -3.33
CA CYS A 226 -9.36 -7.74 -4.30
C CYS A 226 -10.08 -8.46 -5.45
N GLY A 227 -11.09 -9.28 -5.15
CA GLY A 227 -11.90 -9.98 -6.15
C GLY A 227 -12.72 -9.03 -7.03
N VAL A 228 -13.27 -7.95 -6.47
CA VAL A 228 -13.95 -6.90 -7.23
C VAL A 228 -12.96 -6.20 -8.17
N LEU A 229 -11.77 -5.86 -7.68
CA LEU A 229 -10.73 -5.25 -8.51
C LEU A 229 -10.33 -6.15 -9.68
N VAL A 230 -10.08 -7.44 -9.44
CA VAL A 230 -9.71 -8.41 -10.50
C VAL A 230 -10.78 -8.48 -11.59
N LYS A 231 -12.06 -8.55 -11.21
CA LYS A 231 -13.18 -8.51 -12.17
C LYS A 231 -13.19 -7.21 -12.95
N ALA A 232 -12.99 -6.08 -12.28
CA ALA A 232 -12.96 -4.76 -12.92
C ALA A 232 -11.78 -4.58 -13.88
N LEU A 233 -10.66 -5.27 -13.63
CA LEU A 233 -9.50 -5.35 -14.49
C LEU A 233 -9.66 -6.36 -15.65
N GLY A 234 -10.82 -7.01 -15.79
CA GLY A 234 -11.15 -7.95 -16.87
C GLY A 234 -10.86 -9.42 -16.55
N GLY A 235 -10.37 -9.73 -15.35
CA GLY A 235 -10.12 -11.11 -14.90
C GLY A 235 -9.25 -11.91 -15.87
N GLU A 236 -9.60 -13.18 -16.06
CA GLU A 236 -8.87 -14.11 -16.94
C GLU A 236 -8.75 -13.61 -18.38
N ALA A 237 -9.73 -12.86 -18.89
CA ALA A 237 -9.70 -12.30 -20.25
C ALA A 237 -8.57 -11.28 -20.45
N ASN A 238 -8.11 -10.64 -19.37
CA ASN A 238 -6.94 -9.77 -19.35
C ASN A 238 -5.75 -10.41 -18.63
N HIS A 239 -5.76 -11.74 -18.46
CA HIS A 239 -4.72 -12.52 -17.78
C HIS A 239 -4.45 -12.09 -16.33
N VAL A 240 -5.53 -11.75 -15.62
CA VAL A 240 -5.51 -11.39 -14.20
C VAL A 240 -6.19 -12.48 -13.39
N TYR A 241 -5.46 -13.07 -12.45
CA TYR A 241 -5.91 -14.20 -11.64
C TYR A 241 -5.85 -13.87 -10.15
N MET A 242 -6.66 -14.56 -9.35
CA MET A 242 -6.66 -14.45 -7.90
C MET A 242 -6.69 -15.85 -7.27
N GLN A 243 -5.82 -16.07 -6.30
CA GLN A 243 -5.84 -17.21 -5.40
C GLN A 243 -5.97 -16.70 -3.96
N THR A 244 -6.62 -17.48 -3.11
CA THR A 244 -6.74 -17.19 -1.67
C THR A 244 -6.50 -18.46 -0.88
N ILE A 245 -5.70 -18.36 0.17
CA ILE A 245 -5.46 -19.42 1.16
C ILE A 245 -5.94 -18.88 2.49
N ARG A 246 -7.02 -19.43 3.07
CA ARG A 246 -7.74 -18.80 4.19
C ARG A 246 -7.87 -19.68 5.42
N GLY A 247 -7.69 -19.07 6.60
CA GLY A 247 -7.90 -19.72 7.90
C GLY A 247 -7.07 -21.00 8.06
N GLU A 248 -7.73 -22.11 8.36
CA GLU A 248 -7.09 -23.42 8.59
C GLU A 248 -6.29 -23.94 7.38
N GLU A 249 -6.55 -23.46 6.16
CA GLU A 249 -5.73 -23.79 4.99
C GLU A 249 -4.30 -23.25 5.10
N LEU A 250 -4.12 -22.10 5.75
CA LEU A 250 -2.79 -21.53 6.03
C LEU A 250 -1.99 -22.50 6.89
N GLN A 251 -2.58 -22.98 7.99
CA GLN A 251 -1.94 -23.91 8.90
C GLN A 251 -1.59 -25.23 8.21
N LYS A 252 -2.50 -25.79 7.41
CA LYS A 252 -2.26 -27.01 6.64
C LYS A 252 -1.11 -26.86 5.64
N LEU A 253 -0.91 -25.66 5.09
CA LEU A 253 0.17 -25.35 4.16
C LEU A 253 1.48 -24.97 4.88
N GLY A 254 1.48 -24.87 6.21
CA GLY A 254 2.65 -24.48 7.01
C GLY A 254 2.88 -22.98 7.12
N LEU A 255 1.92 -22.13 6.71
CA LEU A 255 1.94 -20.67 6.90
C LEU A 255 1.51 -20.31 8.33
N ASN A 256 2.24 -20.87 9.31
CA ASN A 256 1.83 -20.80 10.71
C ASN A 256 2.06 -19.42 11.33
N LEU A 257 3.04 -18.62 10.88
CA LEU A 257 3.22 -17.27 11.40
C LEU A 257 2.01 -16.41 11.06
N LEU A 258 1.56 -16.43 9.80
CA LEU A 258 0.36 -15.72 9.37
C LEU A 258 -0.92 -16.26 10.03
N TYR A 259 -1.05 -17.58 10.14
CA TYR A 259 -2.18 -18.20 10.81
C TYR A 259 -2.26 -17.76 12.28
N HIS A 260 -1.16 -17.88 13.04
CA HIS A 260 -1.14 -17.60 14.48
C HIS A 260 -1.31 -16.11 14.82
N VAL A 261 -0.86 -15.19 13.98
CA VAL A 261 -1.16 -13.76 14.16
C VAL A 261 -2.66 -13.49 14.08
N GLY A 262 -3.36 -14.10 13.10
CA GLY A 262 -4.78 -13.81 12.85
C GLY A 262 -5.79 -14.74 13.53
N ARG A 263 -5.37 -15.88 14.11
CA ARG A 263 -6.29 -16.92 14.64
C ARG A 263 -7.22 -16.45 15.77
N ALA A 264 -6.91 -15.30 16.36
CA ALA A 264 -7.64 -14.70 17.48
C ALA A 264 -8.82 -13.83 17.05
N ALA A 265 -8.84 -13.39 15.79
CA ALA A 265 -9.86 -12.50 15.24
C ALA A 265 -11.12 -13.25 14.78
N GLU A 266 -12.23 -12.53 14.70
CA GLU A 266 -13.50 -13.05 14.17
C GLU A 266 -13.38 -13.40 12.68
N HIS A 267 -12.72 -12.53 11.91
CA HIS A 267 -12.48 -12.74 10.49
C HIS A 267 -11.13 -13.44 10.27
N PRO A 268 -11.10 -14.65 9.69
CA PRO A 268 -9.88 -15.42 9.53
C PRO A 268 -8.79 -14.69 8.75
N SER A 269 -7.52 -14.92 9.12
CA SER A 269 -6.40 -14.51 8.28
C SER A 269 -6.42 -15.23 6.93
N ASN A 270 -5.86 -14.58 5.92
CA ASN A 270 -5.70 -15.19 4.60
C ASN A 270 -4.52 -14.58 3.83
N LEU A 271 -3.94 -15.41 2.96
CA LEU A 271 -2.96 -14.99 1.97
C LEU A 271 -3.67 -14.84 0.63
N VAL A 272 -3.73 -13.62 0.09
CA VAL A 272 -4.29 -13.34 -1.24
C VAL A 272 -3.14 -13.18 -2.23
N ILE A 273 -3.16 -13.95 -3.31
CA ILE A 273 -2.20 -13.82 -4.41
C ILE A 273 -2.95 -13.36 -5.65
N LEU A 274 -2.62 -12.16 -6.13
CA LEU A 274 -3.06 -11.66 -7.43
C LEU A 274 -1.93 -11.85 -8.43
N THR A 275 -2.23 -12.35 -9.62
CA THR A 275 -1.24 -12.59 -10.67
C THR A 275 -1.66 -11.88 -11.94
N TYR A 276 -0.75 -11.09 -12.51
CA TYR A 276 -0.85 -10.58 -13.86
C TYR A 276 0.21 -11.27 -14.73
N ALA A 277 -0.23 -12.07 -15.70
CA ALA A 277 0.64 -12.78 -16.63
C ALA A 277 0.43 -12.22 -18.05
N PRO A 278 1.24 -11.25 -18.50
CA PRO A 278 1.04 -10.61 -19.80
C PRO A 278 0.97 -11.61 -20.96
N PRO A 279 0.21 -11.33 -22.03
CA PRO A 279 0.13 -12.21 -23.19
C PRO A 279 1.52 -12.58 -23.72
N GLY A 280 1.77 -13.88 -23.93
CA GLY A 280 3.06 -14.38 -24.43
C GLY A 280 4.11 -14.66 -23.36
N LEU A 281 3.84 -14.34 -22.08
CA LEU A 281 4.68 -14.77 -20.96
C LEU A 281 3.99 -15.92 -20.20
N ALA A 282 4.71 -17.04 -20.06
CA ALA A 282 4.29 -18.09 -19.14
C ALA A 282 4.48 -17.61 -17.69
N VAL A 283 3.62 -18.08 -16.77
CA VAL A 283 3.74 -17.79 -15.32
C VAL A 283 5.15 -18.15 -14.80
N ASN A 284 5.79 -19.15 -15.40
CA ASN A 284 7.09 -19.68 -15.01
C ASN A 284 8.19 -19.24 -16.01
N ALA A 285 8.06 -18.06 -16.62
CA ALA A 285 9.00 -17.58 -17.62
C ALA A 285 10.45 -17.48 -17.08
N GLN A 286 11.43 -17.69 -17.95
CA GLN A 286 12.85 -17.75 -17.58
C GLN A 286 13.42 -16.43 -17.04
N ASN A 287 12.79 -15.29 -17.35
CA ASN A 287 13.20 -13.98 -16.84
C ASN A 287 12.74 -13.70 -15.39
N GLY A 288 12.05 -14.67 -14.77
CA GLY A 288 11.54 -14.57 -13.40
C GLY A 288 10.38 -13.57 -13.26
N SER A 289 9.59 -13.78 -12.21
CA SER A 289 8.49 -12.88 -11.86
C SER A 289 8.95 -11.71 -10.99
N ILE A 290 8.18 -10.62 -10.99
CA ILE A 290 8.32 -9.54 -10.02
C ILE A 290 7.23 -9.73 -8.97
N VAL A 291 7.63 -9.92 -7.71
CA VAL A 291 6.70 -10.16 -6.62
C VAL A 291 6.68 -8.98 -5.67
N PHE A 292 5.49 -8.42 -5.45
CA PHE A 292 5.22 -7.44 -4.42
C PHE A 292 4.48 -8.09 -3.25
N VAL A 293 5.03 -7.99 -2.05
CA VAL A 293 4.43 -8.53 -0.82
C VAL A 293 3.96 -7.37 0.05
N GLY A 294 2.72 -7.38 0.52
CA GLY A 294 2.16 -6.29 1.33
C GLY A 294 1.70 -6.76 2.71
N LYS A 295 2.20 -6.11 3.78
CA LYS A 295 1.66 -6.27 5.15
C LYS A 295 0.20 -5.81 5.17
N GLY A 296 -0.71 -6.73 5.52
CA GLY A 296 -2.15 -6.49 5.53
C GLY A 296 -2.79 -6.65 6.92
N ILE A 297 -2.20 -6.05 7.96
CA ILE A 297 -2.80 -6.07 9.29
C ILE A 297 -3.96 -5.06 9.34
N VAL A 298 -5.20 -5.56 9.21
CA VAL A 298 -6.39 -4.69 9.07
C VAL A 298 -6.69 -3.90 10.35
N PHE A 299 -6.28 -4.44 11.49
CA PHE A 299 -6.22 -3.73 12.75
C PHE A 299 -5.19 -4.39 13.67
N ASP A 300 -4.47 -3.57 14.43
CA ASP A 300 -3.43 -4.03 15.34
C ASP A 300 -3.71 -3.56 16.77
N THR A 301 -4.17 -4.49 17.61
CA THR A 301 -4.32 -4.26 19.06
C THR A 301 -2.99 -4.44 19.80
N GLY A 302 -2.01 -5.08 19.17
CA GLY A 302 -0.78 -5.62 19.77
C GLY A 302 -0.90 -7.04 20.30
N GLY A 303 -2.09 -7.66 20.24
CA GLY A 303 -2.32 -9.01 20.76
C GLY A 303 -2.19 -9.06 22.28
N THR A 304 -1.44 -10.01 22.82
CA THR A 304 -1.19 -10.10 24.28
C THR A 304 -0.25 -9.00 24.79
N CYS A 305 0.62 -8.47 23.93
CA CYS A 305 1.38 -7.23 24.12
C CYS A 305 0.53 -5.99 23.79
N LEU A 306 -0.60 -5.83 24.50
CA LEU A 306 -1.62 -4.83 24.19
C LEU A 306 -1.04 -3.41 24.11
N LYS A 307 -1.31 -2.73 22.99
CA LYS A 307 -0.98 -1.32 22.80
C LYS A 307 -1.71 -0.43 23.80
N SER A 308 -1.05 0.66 24.21
CA SER A 308 -1.75 1.77 24.86
C SER A 308 -2.83 2.36 23.96
N THR A 309 -3.84 3.04 24.51
CA THR A 309 -4.87 3.70 23.71
C THR A 309 -4.29 4.68 22.69
N GLU A 310 -3.26 5.44 23.06
CA GLU A 310 -2.63 6.41 22.17
C GLU A 310 -1.94 5.73 20.97
N SER A 311 -1.17 4.67 21.23
CA SER A 311 -0.48 3.92 20.17
C SER A 311 -1.41 3.03 19.34
N MET A 312 -2.57 2.63 19.87
CA MET A 312 -3.59 1.85 19.16
C MET A 312 -4.43 2.73 18.21
N ARG A 313 -4.62 4.01 18.55
CA ARG A 313 -5.33 4.95 17.66
C ARG A 313 -4.61 5.06 16.33
N GLY A 314 -5.35 4.80 15.25
CA GLY A 314 -4.81 4.83 13.90
C GLY A 314 -4.30 3.49 13.39
N MET A 315 -4.33 2.41 14.18
CA MET A 315 -3.87 1.07 13.74
C MET A 315 -4.75 0.41 12.67
N LYS A 316 -5.90 1.00 12.30
CA LYS A 316 -6.58 0.67 11.03
C LYS A 316 -5.67 0.87 9.79
N ARG A 317 -4.61 1.66 9.93
CA ARG A 317 -3.67 2.00 8.86
C ARG A 317 -2.59 0.93 8.69
N ASP A 318 -2.57 -0.09 9.54
CA ASP A 318 -1.50 -1.09 9.59
C ASP A 318 -1.56 -2.14 8.46
N MET A 319 -2.50 -1.94 7.54
CA MET A 319 -2.63 -2.62 6.26
C MET A 319 -2.11 -1.78 5.09
N GLY A 320 -1.44 -0.66 5.35
CA GLY A 320 -0.95 0.28 4.34
C GLY A 320 -0.01 -0.36 3.31
N GLY A 321 0.78 -1.37 3.72
CA GLY A 321 1.62 -2.15 2.82
C GLY A 321 0.80 -2.90 1.76
N ALA A 322 -0.20 -3.67 2.20
CA ALA A 322 -1.13 -4.37 1.30
C ALA A 322 -1.93 -3.40 0.43
N ALA A 323 -2.36 -2.26 0.98
CA ALA A 323 -3.07 -1.22 0.24
C ALA A 323 -2.23 -0.68 -0.93
N SER A 324 -0.95 -0.41 -0.70
CA SER A 324 -0.03 0.13 -1.71
C SER A 324 0.33 -0.89 -2.77
N VAL A 325 0.54 -2.15 -2.39
CA VAL A 325 0.74 -3.25 -3.35
C VAL A 325 -0.49 -3.44 -4.23
N LEU A 326 -1.70 -3.41 -3.66
CA LEU A 326 -2.94 -3.53 -4.43
C LEU A 326 -3.15 -2.35 -5.39
N GLY A 327 -2.89 -1.13 -4.93
CA GLY A 327 -2.95 0.09 -5.76
C GLY A 327 -1.93 0.07 -6.91
N ALA A 328 -0.70 -0.38 -6.66
CA ALA A 328 0.31 -0.54 -7.69
C ALA A 328 -0.09 -1.62 -8.71
N PHE A 329 -0.58 -2.77 -8.24
CA PHE A 329 -1.06 -3.85 -9.11
C PHE A 329 -2.17 -3.38 -10.05
N GLN A 330 -3.13 -2.59 -9.53
CA GLN A 330 -4.16 -1.95 -10.37
C GLN A 330 -3.54 -1.11 -11.50
N THR A 331 -2.58 -0.24 -11.17
CA THR A 331 -1.93 0.63 -12.16
C THR A 331 -1.19 -0.17 -13.22
N ILE A 332 -0.43 -1.18 -12.79
CA ILE A 332 0.39 -2.04 -13.66
C ILE A 332 -0.47 -2.79 -14.68
N VAL A 333 -1.58 -3.38 -14.24
CA VAL A 333 -2.50 -4.10 -15.11
C VAL A 333 -3.21 -3.15 -16.08
N ARG A 334 -3.66 -1.98 -15.60
CA ARG A 334 -4.29 -0.96 -16.46
C ARG A 334 -3.33 -0.48 -17.56
N LYS A 335 -2.05 -0.33 -17.23
CA LYS A 335 -0.99 0.06 -18.17
C LYS A 335 -0.45 -1.08 -19.01
N ARG A 336 -0.91 -2.32 -18.77
CA ARG A 336 -0.50 -3.53 -19.50
C ARG A 336 1.02 -3.68 -19.56
N MET A 337 1.72 -3.41 -18.46
CA MET A 337 3.18 -3.53 -18.40
C MET A 337 3.59 -4.99 -18.59
N ASN A 338 4.34 -5.29 -19.66
CA ASN A 338 4.30 -6.64 -20.25
C ASN A 338 5.63 -7.41 -20.27
N LYS A 339 6.68 -6.95 -19.58
CA LYS A 339 7.98 -7.64 -19.61
C LYS A 339 8.14 -8.75 -18.58
N HIS A 340 7.38 -8.72 -17.49
CA HIS A 340 7.43 -9.73 -16.43
C HIS A 340 6.03 -10.15 -16.01
N VAL A 341 5.91 -11.39 -15.51
CA VAL A 341 4.78 -11.78 -14.67
C VAL A 341 4.88 -11.00 -13.36
N VAL A 342 3.77 -10.41 -12.91
CA VAL A 342 3.72 -9.63 -11.67
C VAL A 342 2.78 -10.30 -10.69
N HIS A 343 3.26 -10.54 -9.47
CA HIS A 343 2.43 -11.04 -8.37
C HIS A 343 2.27 -9.97 -7.30
N ALA A 344 1.05 -9.80 -6.80
CA ALA A 344 0.75 -9.05 -5.59
C ALA A 344 0.28 -10.04 -4.51
N VAL A 345 1.10 -10.23 -3.47
CA VAL A 345 0.88 -11.15 -2.36
C VAL A 345 0.50 -10.34 -1.12
N LEU A 346 -0.73 -10.45 -0.66
CA LEU A 346 -1.26 -9.70 0.47
C LEU A 346 -1.43 -10.63 1.66
N CYS A 347 -0.71 -10.38 2.77
CA CYS A 347 -0.78 -11.17 3.99
C CYS A 347 -1.76 -10.52 4.97
N LEU A 348 -3.01 -10.97 4.93
CA LEU A 348 -4.13 -10.33 5.62
C LEU A 348 -4.39 -11.01 6.98
N ALA A 349 -4.37 -10.22 8.05
CA ALA A 349 -4.72 -10.67 9.39
C ALA A 349 -5.24 -9.51 10.24
N GLU A 350 -5.91 -9.80 11.34
CA GLU A 350 -6.17 -8.84 12.41
C GLU A 350 -5.45 -9.33 13.66
N ASN A 351 -4.59 -8.50 14.26
CA ASN A 351 -3.86 -8.85 15.47
C ASN A 351 -4.73 -8.52 16.69
N GLN A 352 -5.61 -9.47 17.01
CA GLN A 352 -6.64 -9.34 18.03
C GLN A 352 -6.21 -9.98 19.35
N ILE A 353 -6.62 -9.38 20.47
CA ILE A 353 -6.56 -10.03 21.79
C ILE A 353 -7.82 -10.87 22.03
N SER A 354 -7.62 -12.16 22.33
CA SER A 354 -8.67 -13.11 22.76
C SER A 354 -8.04 -14.30 23.47
N GLU A 355 -8.84 -15.25 23.94
CA GLU A 355 -8.36 -16.52 24.52
C GLU A 355 -7.54 -17.38 23.54
N ARG A 356 -7.68 -17.11 22.24
CA ARG A 356 -6.93 -17.76 21.16
C ARG A 356 -5.70 -16.97 20.73
N ALA A 357 -5.41 -15.81 21.34
CA ALA A 357 -4.24 -15.01 20.98
C ALA A 357 -2.94 -15.82 21.11
N THR A 358 -2.00 -15.53 20.21
CA THR A 358 -0.61 -15.98 20.37
C THR A 358 -0.05 -15.37 21.65
N ARG A 359 0.69 -16.17 22.41
CA ARG A 359 1.28 -15.74 23.68
C ARG A 359 2.73 -15.35 23.48
N ILE A 360 3.21 -14.53 24.42
CA ILE A 360 4.65 -14.44 24.65
C ILE A 360 5.13 -15.84 25.06
N ASP A 361 6.29 -16.25 24.57
CA ASP A 361 6.94 -17.55 24.72
C ASP A 361 6.36 -18.70 23.84
N ASP A 362 5.30 -18.45 23.05
CA ASP A 362 4.89 -19.42 22.03
C ASP A 362 6.02 -19.58 20.99
N ILE A 363 6.35 -20.82 20.60
CA ILE A 363 7.28 -21.11 19.50
C ILE A 363 6.49 -21.56 18.27
N LEU A 364 6.68 -20.85 17.17
CA LEU A 364 5.95 -21.08 15.91
C LEU A 364 6.89 -21.62 14.83
N VAL A 365 6.42 -22.58 14.02
CA VAL A 365 7.18 -23.09 12.87
C VAL A 365 6.73 -22.38 11.60
N SER A 366 7.56 -21.49 11.07
CA SER A 366 7.26 -20.73 9.85
C SER A 366 7.20 -21.60 8.58
N PHE A 367 6.68 -21.04 7.49
CA PHE A 367 6.69 -21.68 6.18
C PHE A 367 8.11 -22.01 5.69
N SER A 368 9.09 -21.18 6.08
CA SER A 368 10.51 -21.44 5.77
C SER A 368 11.04 -22.73 6.43
N GLY A 369 10.38 -23.24 7.46
CA GLY A 369 10.81 -24.35 8.32
C GLY A 369 11.51 -23.88 9.60
N LYS A 370 11.91 -22.60 9.69
CA LYS A 370 12.52 -22.01 10.88
C LYS A 370 11.50 -21.83 12.01
N THR A 371 11.94 -22.07 13.23
CA THR A 371 11.23 -21.86 14.48
C THR A 371 11.40 -20.43 15.00
N VAL A 372 10.33 -19.81 15.48
CA VAL A 372 10.31 -18.43 15.98
C VAL A 372 9.71 -18.39 17.38
N GLU A 373 10.52 -18.01 18.36
CA GLU A 373 10.07 -17.69 19.73
C GLU A 373 9.43 -16.30 19.72
N VAL A 374 8.13 -16.24 20.02
CA VAL A 374 7.40 -14.98 20.05
C VAL A 374 7.65 -14.29 21.39
N ASN A 375 8.51 -13.27 21.41
CA ASN A 375 8.78 -12.47 22.61
C ASN A 375 8.02 -11.14 22.63
N ASN A 376 7.37 -10.76 21.53
CA ASN A 376 6.48 -9.60 21.48
C ASN A 376 5.40 -9.79 20.40
N THR A 377 4.13 -9.90 20.77
CA THR A 377 3.02 -10.07 19.82
C THR A 377 2.62 -8.81 19.08
N ASP A 378 3.15 -7.65 19.48
CA ASP A 378 3.05 -6.36 18.77
C ASP A 378 4.13 -6.20 17.67
N ALA A 379 4.94 -7.25 17.47
CA ALA A 379 5.86 -7.38 16.35
C ALA A 379 5.33 -8.45 15.37
N GLU A 380 4.05 -8.35 15.04
CA GLU A 380 3.28 -9.27 14.20
C GLU A 380 3.53 -9.06 12.71
N GLY A 381 3.74 -7.81 12.27
CA GLY A 381 3.87 -7.49 10.85
C GLY A 381 4.98 -8.25 10.15
N ARG A 382 6.12 -8.42 10.84
CA ARG A 382 7.27 -9.17 10.31
C ARG A 382 7.00 -10.67 10.26
N LEU A 383 6.14 -11.20 11.15
CA LEU A 383 5.74 -12.60 11.17
C LEU A 383 4.90 -12.93 9.94
N VAL A 384 3.89 -12.10 9.64
CA VAL A 384 3.02 -12.32 8.49
C VAL A 384 3.75 -12.11 7.15
N VAL A 385 4.65 -11.14 7.09
CA VAL A 385 5.46 -10.88 5.88
C VAL A 385 6.50 -11.97 5.68
N ALA A 386 7.14 -12.48 6.74
CA ALA A 386 8.09 -13.59 6.69
C ALA A 386 7.52 -14.84 5.99
N ASP A 387 6.32 -15.28 6.39
CA ASP A 387 5.65 -16.40 5.75
C ASP A 387 5.34 -16.10 4.27
N ALA A 388 4.91 -14.87 3.96
CA ALA A 388 4.57 -14.47 2.61
C ALA A 388 5.79 -14.38 1.68
N VAL A 389 6.95 -13.87 2.14
CA VAL A 389 8.18 -13.84 1.33
C VAL A 389 8.76 -15.24 1.14
N ALA A 390 8.69 -16.10 2.16
CA ALA A 390 9.11 -17.49 2.07
C ALA A 390 8.24 -18.26 1.06
N TYR A 391 6.92 -18.04 1.10
CA TYR A 391 5.98 -18.58 0.11
C TYR A 391 6.29 -18.07 -1.29
N ALA A 392 6.45 -16.75 -1.46
CA ALA A 392 6.76 -16.14 -2.75
C ALA A 392 8.05 -16.69 -3.37
N ALA A 393 9.12 -16.76 -2.59
CA ALA A 393 10.41 -17.27 -3.03
C ALA A 393 10.34 -18.72 -3.51
N ARG A 394 9.54 -19.57 -2.86
CA ARG A 394 9.41 -20.99 -3.24
C ARG A 394 8.40 -21.24 -4.36
N MET A 395 7.31 -20.49 -4.41
CA MET A 395 6.15 -20.83 -5.22
C MET A 395 6.01 -19.98 -6.50
N LEU A 396 6.66 -18.82 -6.58
CA LEU A 396 6.37 -17.82 -7.63
C LEU A 396 7.55 -17.55 -8.59
N ASN A 397 8.66 -18.28 -8.47
CA ASN A 397 9.86 -18.10 -9.33
C ASN A 397 10.29 -16.62 -9.49
N PRO A 398 10.52 -15.87 -8.40
CA PRO A 398 10.81 -14.44 -8.48
C PRO A 398 12.25 -14.16 -8.94
N SER A 399 12.43 -13.13 -9.76
CA SER A 399 13.73 -12.46 -9.96
C SER A 399 13.90 -11.25 -9.02
N VAL A 400 12.79 -10.68 -8.55
CA VAL A 400 12.77 -9.61 -7.53
C VAL A 400 11.59 -9.84 -6.59
N ILE A 401 11.84 -9.75 -5.28
CA ILE A 401 10.81 -9.64 -4.25
C ILE A 401 10.93 -8.26 -3.60
N ILE A 402 9.83 -7.49 -3.57
CA ILE A 402 9.75 -6.24 -2.81
C ILE A 402 8.62 -6.36 -1.81
N ASP A 403 8.94 -6.36 -0.52
CA ASP A 403 7.92 -6.32 0.52
C ASP A 403 7.73 -4.89 1.08
N VAL A 404 6.47 -4.53 1.30
CA VAL A 404 6.06 -3.20 1.74
C VAL A 404 5.23 -3.35 3.00
N ALA A 405 5.63 -2.64 4.06
CA ALA A 405 4.97 -2.78 5.36
C ALA A 405 4.98 -1.48 6.16
N THR A 406 3.88 -1.21 6.86
CA THR A 406 3.86 -0.27 8.00
C THR A 406 4.48 -0.97 9.20
N LEU A 407 5.80 -1.19 9.19
CA LEU A 407 6.39 -2.23 10.04
C LEU A 407 6.80 -1.72 11.41
N THR A 408 7.49 -0.57 11.48
CA THR A 408 8.10 -0.13 12.74
C THR A 408 7.90 1.35 13.04
N GLY A 409 7.58 1.66 14.30
CA GLY A 409 7.65 3.04 14.79
C GLY A 409 9.07 3.63 14.68
N SER A 410 10.11 2.79 14.72
CA SER A 410 11.50 3.20 14.54
C SER A 410 11.82 3.74 13.14
N GLN A 411 11.11 3.33 12.10
CA GLN A 411 11.28 3.93 10.77
C GLN A 411 11.02 5.43 10.82
N ALA A 412 9.91 5.85 11.44
CA ALA A 412 9.56 7.27 11.54
C ALA A 412 10.56 8.07 12.39
N ILE A 413 11.28 7.42 13.31
CA ILE A 413 12.38 8.03 14.06
C ILE A 413 13.62 8.17 13.16
N ALA A 414 13.95 7.14 12.36
CA ALA A 414 15.15 7.10 11.53
C ALA A 414 15.07 8.00 10.29
N THR A 415 13.99 7.89 9.50
CA THR A 415 13.86 8.59 8.20
C THR A 415 12.71 9.62 8.19
N GLY A 416 11.93 9.71 9.27
CA GLY A 416 10.85 10.68 9.39
C GLY A 416 9.51 10.22 8.82
N ARG A 417 8.52 11.11 8.82
CA ARG A 417 7.13 10.83 8.44
C ARG A 417 6.81 10.92 6.95
N LYS A 418 7.79 11.30 6.11
CA LYS A 418 7.58 11.52 4.66
C LYS A 418 8.51 10.71 3.77
N ILE A 419 9.42 9.94 4.36
CA ILE A 419 10.46 9.19 3.66
C ILE A 419 10.42 7.76 4.19
N ALA A 420 10.18 6.79 3.32
CA ALA A 420 10.24 5.38 3.67
C ALA A 420 11.68 4.95 3.95
N ALA A 421 11.84 3.96 4.81
CA ALA A 421 13.11 3.29 4.97
C ALA A 421 13.20 2.11 4.00
N VAL A 422 14.31 1.98 3.29
CA VAL A 422 14.59 0.81 2.43
C VAL A 422 15.73 -0.02 3.01
N TYR A 423 15.62 -1.33 2.92
CA TYR A 423 16.63 -2.29 3.37
C TYR A 423 16.69 -3.43 2.35
N THR A 424 17.83 -3.65 1.71
CA THR A 424 17.92 -4.58 0.57
C THR A 424 19.28 -5.25 0.49
N ASN A 425 19.30 -6.46 -0.08
CA ASN A 425 20.50 -7.23 -0.35
C ASN A 425 21.27 -6.78 -1.61
N SER A 426 20.89 -5.64 -2.21
CA SER A 426 21.47 -5.15 -3.45
C SER A 426 21.64 -3.63 -3.43
N GLU A 427 22.87 -3.16 -3.59
CA GLU A 427 23.19 -1.73 -3.69
C GLU A 427 22.58 -1.11 -4.96
N ALA A 428 22.56 -1.84 -6.07
CA ALA A 428 21.90 -1.39 -7.30
C ALA A 428 20.39 -1.16 -7.09
N MET A 429 19.72 -2.07 -6.39
CA MET A 429 18.30 -1.95 -6.06
C MET A 429 18.03 -0.78 -5.11
N GLU A 430 18.91 -0.57 -4.12
CA GLU A 430 18.84 0.56 -3.19
C GLU A 430 18.88 1.91 -3.93
N ASN A 431 19.88 2.09 -4.80
CA ASN A 431 20.03 3.30 -5.61
C ASN A 431 18.84 3.50 -6.56
N LEU A 432 18.32 2.41 -7.13
CA LEU A 432 17.14 2.44 -7.96
C LEU A 432 15.91 2.93 -7.18
N ALA A 433 15.71 2.44 -5.95
CA ALA A 433 14.61 2.84 -5.07
C ALA A 433 14.69 4.32 -4.65
N ILE A 434 15.87 4.83 -4.29
CA ILE A 434 16.06 6.25 -3.96
C ILE A 434 15.69 7.12 -5.16
N SER A 435 16.17 6.76 -6.36
CA SER A 435 15.91 7.50 -7.58
C SER A 435 14.44 7.38 -8.04
N ALA A 436 13.81 6.23 -7.84
CA ALA A 436 12.39 6.02 -8.12
C ALA A 436 11.51 6.85 -7.17
N GLY A 437 11.84 6.86 -5.87
CA GLY A 437 11.12 7.66 -4.87
C GLY A 437 11.22 9.16 -5.13
N ARG A 438 12.37 9.66 -5.61
CA ARG A 438 12.50 11.07 -6.04
C ARG A 438 11.69 11.41 -7.28
N HIS A 439 11.51 10.46 -8.20
CA HIS A 439 10.71 10.65 -9.41
C HIS A 439 9.19 10.60 -9.14
N SER A 440 8.74 9.68 -8.28
CA SER A 440 7.33 9.52 -7.93
C SER A 440 6.86 10.46 -6.81
N GLY A 441 7.80 10.98 -6.01
CA GLY A 441 7.49 11.71 -4.79
C GLY A 441 7.23 10.81 -3.58
N ASP A 442 7.24 9.49 -3.75
CA ASP A 442 7.22 8.51 -2.65
C ASP A 442 8.68 8.26 -2.19
N LEU A 443 9.23 9.25 -1.48
CA LEU A 443 10.65 9.31 -1.11
C LEU A 443 11.12 8.11 -0.29
N CYS A 444 12.36 7.66 -0.54
CA CYS A 444 13.01 6.56 0.17
C CYS A 444 14.40 6.97 0.66
N HIS A 445 14.85 6.38 1.77
CA HIS A 445 16.22 6.49 2.25
C HIS A 445 16.68 5.14 2.84
N PRO A 446 17.93 4.72 2.59
CA PRO A 446 18.38 3.42 3.04
C PRO A 446 18.67 3.36 4.53
N LEU A 447 18.47 2.16 5.08
CA LEU A 447 19.00 1.70 6.36
C LEU A 447 20.27 0.88 6.10
N PRO A 448 21.21 0.80 7.05
CA PRO A 448 22.42 0.01 6.85
C PRO A 448 22.10 -1.49 6.69
N TYR A 449 22.43 -2.06 5.54
CA TYR A 449 22.35 -3.51 5.28
C TYR A 449 23.60 -4.22 5.84
N VAL A 450 23.47 -4.78 7.05
CA VAL A 450 24.58 -5.46 7.75
C VAL A 450 24.03 -6.71 8.48
N PRO A 451 23.62 -7.75 7.74
CA PRO A 451 22.95 -8.94 8.30
C PRO A 451 23.68 -9.58 9.49
N GLU A 452 25.00 -9.62 9.45
CA GLU A 452 25.86 -10.18 10.50
C GLU A 452 25.70 -9.47 11.86
N PHE A 453 25.36 -8.18 11.88
CA PHE A 453 25.12 -7.44 13.13
C PHE A 453 23.68 -7.60 13.61
N TRP A 454 22.73 -7.68 12.69
CA TRP A 454 21.31 -7.72 13.01
C TRP A 454 20.84 -9.10 13.46
N ARG A 455 21.42 -10.19 12.91
CA ARG A 455 21.09 -11.57 13.29
C ARG A 455 21.32 -11.87 14.77
N GLU A 456 22.41 -11.35 15.34
CA GLU A 456 22.75 -11.55 16.75
C GLU A 456 21.64 -11.05 17.68
N LEU A 457 20.95 -9.97 17.29
CA LEU A 457 19.89 -9.35 18.09
C LEU A 457 18.57 -10.13 18.08
N LEU A 458 18.43 -11.09 17.16
CA LEU A 458 17.29 -11.97 17.03
C LEU A 458 17.54 -13.34 17.68
N PHE A 459 18.64 -13.51 18.42
CA PHE A 459 18.99 -14.79 19.05
C PHE A 459 17.91 -15.30 20.02
N SER A 460 17.63 -16.59 19.96
CA SER A 460 16.81 -17.36 20.90
C SER A 460 17.62 -18.53 21.45
N ASP A 461 17.43 -18.85 22.73
CA ASP A 461 18.02 -20.03 23.37
C ASP A 461 17.28 -21.33 23.01
N VAL A 462 16.05 -21.24 22.50
CA VAL A 462 15.11 -22.37 22.37
C VAL A 462 14.47 -22.50 20.98
N ALA A 463 14.69 -21.54 20.08
CA ALA A 463 14.22 -21.52 18.70
C ALA A 463 15.34 -20.99 17.78
N ASP A 464 15.12 -21.00 16.47
CA ASP A 464 16.09 -20.44 15.52
C ASP A 464 16.25 -18.92 15.68
N MET A 465 15.18 -18.22 16.10
CA MET A 465 15.21 -16.78 16.40
C MET A 465 14.02 -16.32 17.25
N LYS A 466 14.14 -15.12 17.82
CA LYS A 466 13.04 -14.32 18.39
C LYS A 466 12.46 -13.38 17.34
N ASN A 467 11.18 -13.01 17.49
CA ASN A 467 10.56 -12.09 16.55
C ASN A 467 10.92 -10.62 16.81
N ALA A 468 11.15 -10.20 18.05
CA ALA A 468 11.53 -8.82 18.38
C ALA A 468 12.92 -8.71 19.04
N VAL A 469 13.63 -7.64 18.70
CA VAL A 469 14.92 -7.31 19.32
C VAL A 469 14.74 -6.92 20.79
N SER A 470 15.65 -7.39 21.64
CA SER A 470 15.69 -7.03 23.06
C SER A 470 16.26 -5.61 23.28
N ARG A 471 17.22 -5.19 22.44
CA ARG A 471 17.83 -3.86 22.45
C ARG A 471 17.22 -2.96 21.37
N ARG A 472 16.45 -1.95 21.79
CA ARG A 472 15.73 -1.04 20.88
C ARG A 472 16.54 0.18 20.43
N ASP A 473 17.76 0.34 20.93
CA ASP A 473 18.71 1.39 20.57
C ASP A 473 19.65 0.98 19.42
N ASN A 474 19.49 -0.22 18.85
CA ASN A 474 20.37 -0.76 17.81
C ASN A 474 19.63 -1.02 16.47
N CYS A 475 19.21 0.06 15.81
CA CYS A 475 18.50 0.06 14.51
C CYS A 475 17.32 -0.95 14.40
N PRO A 476 16.25 -0.81 15.21
CA PRO A 476 15.16 -1.81 15.23
C PRO A 476 14.42 -1.99 13.90
N SER A 477 14.41 -0.96 13.04
CA SER A 477 13.79 -1.02 11.70
C SER A 477 14.60 -1.94 10.77
N ALA A 478 15.93 -1.84 10.76
CA ALA A 478 16.79 -2.74 9.99
C ALA A 478 16.71 -4.18 10.53
N CYS A 479 16.63 -4.35 11.85
CA CYS A 479 16.45 -5.67 12.46
C CYS A 479 15.10 -6.31 12.12
N ALA A 480 14.04 -5.50 11.99
CA ALA A 480 12.72 -5.98 11.56
C ALA A 480 12.75 -6.47 10.11
N ALA A 481 13.43 -5.74 9.24
CA ALA A 481 13.67 -6.16 7.86
C ALA A 481 14.55 -7.42 7.81
N GLN A 482 15.63 -7.48 8.62
CA GLN A 482 16.48 -8.66 8.68
C GLN A 482 15.71 -9.90 9.14
N PHE A 483 14.80 -9.78 10.11
CA PHE A 483 13.93 -10.88 10.50
C PHE A 483 13.19 -11.46 9.28
N ILE A 484 12.61 -10.61 8.42
CA ILE A 484 11.93 -11.04 7.19
C ILE A 484 12.93 -11.74 6.24
N ALA A 485 14.12 -11.15 6.06
CA ALA A 485 15.17 -11.70 5.20
C ALA A 485 15.61 -13.11 5.62
N GLU A 486 15.60 -13.42 6.91
CA GLU A 486 15.93 -14.75 7.41
C GLU A 486 14.98 -15.84 6.93
N HIS A 487 13.78 -15.50 6.46
CA HIS A 487 12.81 -16.49 5.98
C HIS A 487 12.91 -16.73 4.46
N LEU A 488 13.77 -16.01 3.75
CA LEU A 488 14.13 -16.37 2.38
C LEU A 488 14.90 -17.71 2.36
N PRO A 489 14.72 -18.53 1.31
CA PRO A 489 15.48 -19.77 1.16
C PRO A 489 17.00 -19.54 1.23
N PRO A 490 17.79 -20.44 1.84
CA PRO A 490 19.25 -20.28 1.91
C PRO A 490 19.94 -20.18 0.55
N ASP A 491 19.32 -20.73 -0.50
CA ASP A 491 19.77 -20.71 -1.89
C ASP A 491 19.12 -19.57 -2.72
N PHE A 492 18.40 -18.66 -2.07
CA PHE A 492 17.82 -17.47 -2.71
C PHE A 492 18.93 -16.51 -3.13
N ASN A 493 19.26 -16.57 -4.43
CA ASN A 493 20.30 -15.74 -5.04
C ASN A 493 19.73 -14.52 -5.78
N GLU A 494 18.45 -14.19 -5.57
CA GLU A 494 17.76 -13.10 -6.26
C GLU A 494 17.65 -11.84 -5.40
N VAL A 495 17.07 -10.79 -5.96
CA VAL A 495 16.99 -9.48 -5.31
C VAL A 495 15.81 -9.44 -4.36
N TRP A 496 16.06 -9.01 -3.13
CA TRP A 496 15.02 -8.75 -2.15
C TRP A 496 15.19 -7.34 -1.55
N MET A 497 14.07 -6.62 -1.44
CA MET A 497 14.02 -5.31 -0.80
C MET A 497 12.81 -5.19 0.12
N HIS A 498 13.07 -4.77 1.35
CA HIS A 498 12.07 -4.33 2.30
C HIS A 498 11.87 -2.82 2.20
N VAL A 499 10.61 -2.38 2.26
CA VAL A 499 10.20 -0.97 2.31
C VAL A 499 9.31 -0.73 3.53
N ASP A 500 9.86 -0.10 4.57
CA ASP A 500 9.10 0.30 5.76
C ASP A 500 8.46 1.68 5.52
N ILE A 501 7.13 1.70 5.50
CA ILE A 501 6.30 2.87 5.21
C ILE A 501 5.47 3.33 6.41
N ALA A 502 5.80 2.92 7.63
CA ALA A 502 5.03 3.23 8.85
C ALA A 502 4.71 4.73 9.02
N GLY A 503 5.70 5.59 8.80
CA GLY A 503 5.61 7.04 8.77
C GLY A 503 4.83 7.56 7.56
N PRO A 504 5.31 7.33 6.32
CA PRO A 504 4.74 7.97 5.14
C PRO A 504 3.39 7.43 4.67
N ALA A 505 2.93 6.26 5.11
CA ALA A 505 1.62 5.71 4.75
C ALA A 505 0.43 6.59 5.19
N SER A 506 0.63 7.48 6.16
CA SER A 506 -0.40 8.41 6.62
C SER A 506 0.12 9.81 6.96
N ALA A 507 -0.72 10.81 6.76
CA ALA A 507 -0.47 12.19 7.13
C ALA A 507 -1.63 12.70 8.00
N GLY A 508 -1.34 12.98 9.26
CA GLY A 508 -2.38 13.24 10.27
C GLY A 508 -3.30 12.04 10.41
N GLU A 509 -4.59 12.24 10.14
CA GLU A 509 -5.61 11.20 10.27
C GLU A 509 -5.96 10.46 8.97
N ARG A 510 -5.22 10.70 7.89
CA ARG A 510 -5.55 10.22 6.55
C ARG A 510 -4.44 9.37 5.93
N GLY A 511 -4.82 8.32 5.19
CA GLY A 511 -3.93 7.58 4.30
C GLY A 511 -3.42 8.47 3.17
N THR A 512 -2.16 8.28 2.76
CA THR A 512 -1.49 9.11 1.72
C THR A 512 -1.45 8.44 0.35
N GLY A 513 -1.72 7.13 0.27
CA GLY A 513 -1.49 6.33 -0.93
C GLY A 513 -0.01 6.07 -1.23
N PHE A 514 0.90 6.37 -0.29
CA PHE A 514 2.34 6.19 -0.46
C PHE A 514 2.70 4.74 -0.80
N GLY A 515 3.59 4.56 -1.76
CA GLY A 515 4.15 3.27 -2.18
C GLY A 515 3.63 2.86 -3.55
N VAL A 516 2.44 3.32 -3.97
CA VAL A 516 1.91 3.05 -5.30
C VAL A 516 2.82 3.64 -6.38
N GLY A 517 3.19 4.92 -6.25
CA GLY A 517 4.06 5.58 -7.22
C GLY A 517 5.46 4.96 -7.24
N LEU A 518 6.01 4.64 -6.07
CA LEU A 518 7.31 3.96 -5.95
C LEU A 518 7.34 2.61 -6.69
N LEU A 519 6.39 1.71 -6.39
CA LEU A 519 6.37 0.35 -6.96
C LEU A 519 6.16 0.36 -8.48
N VAL A 520 5.30 1.25 -8.98
CA VAL A 520 5.08 1.42 -10.42
C VAL A 520 6.35 1.90 -11.11
N THR A 521 7.00 2.94 -10.59
CA THR A 521 8.28 3.45 -11.16
C THR A 521 9.40 2.43 -11.07
N LEU A 522 9.48 1.64 -9.99
CA LEU A 522 10.46 0.56 -9.88
C LEU A 522 10.26 -0.47 -10.98
N LEU A 523 9.02 -0.94 -11.19
CA LEU A 523 8.72 -1.89 -12.24
C LEU A 523 9.06 -1.31 -13.62
N GLU A 524 8.66 -0.08 -13.92
CA GLU A 524 8.98 0.58 -15.21
C GLU A 524 10.48 0.57 -15.50
N ARG A 525 11.31 0.91 -14.50
CA ARG A 525 12.76 0.95 -14.67
C ARG A 525 13.37 -0.43 -14.80
N ILE A 526 12.88 -1.43 -14.06
CA ILE A 526 13.30 -2.82 -14.20
C ILE A 526 12.97 -3.32 -15.62
N GLN A 527 11.76 -3.05 -16.12
CA GLN A 527 11.36 -3.41 -17.48
C GLN A 527 12.16 -2.68 -18.57
N ALA A 528 12.67 -1.48 -18.27
CA ALA A 528 13.58 -0.74 -19.12
C ALA A 528 15.04 -1.22 -19.04
N GLY A 529 15.35 -2.24 -18.22
CA GLY A 529 16.67 -2.85 -18.12
C GLY A 529 17.58 -2.23 -17.06
N ALA A 530 17.02 -1.50 -16.07
CA ALA A 530 17.81 -1.05 -14.93
C ALA A 530 18.47 -2.24 -14.20
N GLU A 531 19.75 -2.11 -13.88
CA GLU A 531 20.46 -3.11 -13.08
C GLU A 531 19.90 -3.11 -11.66
N VAL A 532 19.45 -4.28 -11.20
CA VAL A 532 18.93 -4.50 -9.83
C VAL A 532 19.77 -5.46 -9.02
N LYS A 533 20.68 -6.20 -9.66
CA LYS A 533 21.51 -7.21 -9.01
C LYS A 533 22.97 -6.78 -9.11
N ASP A 534 23.65 -6.75 -7.98
CA ASP A 534 25.06 -6.35 -7.95
C ASP A 534 25.92 -7.34 -8.73
N ARG A 535 26.84 -6.81 -9.54
CA ARG A 535 27.81 -7.64 -10.26
C ARG A 535 28.85 -8.14 -9.26
N ILE A 536 28.79 -9.41 -8.87
CA ILE A 536 29.86 -10.03 -8.07
C ILE A 536 31.14 -10.05 -8.92
N PRO A 537 32.25 -9.41 -8.49
CA PRO A 537 33.52 -9.53 -9.18
C PRO A 537 34.07 -10.96 -9.01
N GLY A 538 33.94 -11.80 -10.04
CA GLY A 538 34.81 -12.96 -10.27
C GLY A 538 34.74 -14.12 -9.28
N SER A 539 33.57 -14.67 -8.95
CA SER A 539 33.48 -16.00 -8.33
C SER A 539 33.39 -17.10 -9.41
N PRO A 540 34.34 -18.06 -9.47
CA PRO A 540 34.33 -19.14 -10.46
C PRO A 540 33.11 -20.04 -10.23
N LYS A 541 32.49 -20.50 -11.32
CA LYS A 541 31.41 -21.50 -11.31
C LYS A 541 31.90 -22.74 -10.54
N ARG A 542 31.55 -22.86 -9.26
CA ARG A 542 31.64 -24.13 -8.54
C ARG A 542 30.51 -25.00 -9.05
N ALA A 543 30.85 -26.01 -9.85
CA ALA A 543 29.96 -27.13 -10.12
C ALA A 543 29.72 -27.85 -8.78
N PHE A 544 28.54 -27.67 -8.19
CA PHE A 544 28.15 -28.45 -7.02
C PHE A 544 27.66 -29.81 -7.49
N HIS A 545 28.32 -30.86 -6.98
CA HIS A 545 27.88 -32.25 -7.08
C HIS A 545 26.54 -32.41 -6.34
N GLU A 546 25.60 -33.13 -6.96
CA GLU A 546 24.36 -33.57 -6.33
C GLU A 546 24.65 -34.27 -4.99
N ILE A 547 24.08 -33.75 -3.91
CA ILE A 547 23.99 -34.45 -2.64
C ILE A 547 22.73 -35.30 -2.70
N ALA A 548 22.92 -36.62 -2.78
CA ALA A 548 21.85 -37.60 -2.70
C ALA A 548 21.15 -37.53 -1.32
N HIS A 549 19.82 -37.39 -1.33
CA HIS A 549 18.98 -37.58 -0.15
C HIS A 549 19.00 -39.04 0.31
N PRO A 550 19.15 -39.34 1.61
CA PRO A 550 18.99 -40.69 2.12
C PRO A 550 17.52 -41.03 2.41
N ASN A 551 17.14 -42.24 2.00
CA ASN A 551 16.05 -43.10 2.49
C ASN A 551 14.60 -42.79 2.08
N GLN A 552 14.18 -43.45 0.99
CA GLN A 552 12.92 -44.21 0.97
C GLN A 552 13.22 -45.68 0.67
N GLU A 553 12.54 -46.55 1.40
CA GLU A 553 12.79 -47.97 1.58
C GLU A 553 12.76 -48.79 0.27
N ARG A 554 13.72 -49.72 0.13
CA ARG A 554 13.67 -50.81 -0.87
C ARG A 554 13.15 -52.08 -0.21
N SER A 555 12.04 -52.61 -0.72
CA SER A 555 11.75 -54.05 -0.68
C SER A 555 12.35 -54.71 -1.92
N VAL A 556 13.16 -55.74 -1.69
CA VAL A 556 13.90 -56.57 -2.67
C VAL A 556 12.97 -57.61 -3.30
N VAL A 557 13.21 -57.94 -4.58
CA VAL A 557 13.27 -59.29 -5.22
C VAL A 557 13.47 -59.05 -6.75
N SER A 558 14.68 -59.25 -7.30
CA SER A 558 15.13 -60.45 -8.06
C SER A 558 14.25 -60.72 -9.29
N THR A 559 14.69 -60.81 -10.56
CA THR A 559 15.94 -61.30 -11.16
C THR A 559 15.97 -60.97 -12.66
N ALA A 560 17.18 -60.91 -13.23
CA ALA A 560 17.58 -61.29 -14.60
C ALA A 560 16.99 -60.58 -15.85
N ARG A 561 17.90 -59.83 -16.50
CA ARG A 561 17.99 -59.51 -17.95
C ARG A 561 18.12 -60.81 -18.80
N PRO A 562 17.83 -60.85 -20.14
CA PRO A 562 18.64 -60.06 -21.09
C PRO A 562 18.04 -59.63 -22.46
N HIS A 563 18.77 -58.66 -23.04
CA HIS A 563 19.19 -58.51 -24.44
C HIS A 563 18.26 -58.01 -25.57
N ARG A 564 18.76 -56.94 -26.24
CA ARG A 564 18.93 -56.67 -27.71
C ARG A 564 17.64 -56.71 -28.57
N SER A 565 17.44 -55.92 -29.63
CA SER A 565 18.27 -55.05 -30.47
C SER A 565 17.33 -54.29 -31.44
N ASN A 566 17.91 -53.25 -32.06
CA ASN A 566 17.40 -52.33 -33.08
C ASN A 566 16.62 -52.87 -34.30
N SER A 567 15.97 -51.89 -34.97
CA SER A 567 15.47 -51.82 -36.36
C SER A 567 14.09 -52.46 -36.58
N GLY A 568 13.16 -51.94 -37.39
CA GLY A 568 13.10 -50.81 -38.32
C GLY A 568 11.88 -51.04 -39.24
N ASN A 569 11.36 -49.96 -39.84
CA ASN A 569 10.37 -49.89 -40.94
C ASN A 569 8.86 -50.14 -40.66
N ASN A 570 8.09 -49.03 -40.73
CA ASN A 570 7.12 -48.69 -41.79
C ASN A 570 6.25 -49.81 -42.41
N ILE A 571 4.91 -49.71 -42.25
CA ILE A 571 3.89 -49.49 -43.32
C ILE A 571 2.45 -49.82 -42.84
N ASN A 572 1.56 -48.84 -43.04
CA ASN A 572 0.11 -48.82 -43.34
C ASN A 572 -0.97 -49.53 -42.48
N ASN A 573 -1.98 -48.70 -42.22
CA ASN A 573 -3.42 -48.88 -42.45
C ASN A 573 -4.37 -49.21 -41.30
N LEU A 574 -5.50 -48.50 -41.37
CA LEU A 574 -6.87 -48.76 -40.91
C LEU A 574 -7.31 -48.15 -39.57
N GLU A 575 -8.04 -47.05 -39.74
CA GLU A 575 -9.26 -46.62 -39.05
C GLU A 575 -9.81 -47.55 -37.95
N SER A 576 -10.01 -47.00 -36.76
CA SER A 576 -11.30 -47.13 -36.06
C SER A 576 -11.43 -46.17 -34.89
N ASN A 577 -12.61 -45.56 -34.86
CA ASN A 577 -13.25 -44.74 -33.84
C ASN A 577 -12.87 -45.03 -32.38
N SER A 578 -12.57 -43.98 -31.62
CA SER A 578 -13.22 -43.71 -30.31
C SER A 578 -12.78 -42.36 -29.75
N ARG A 579 -13.67 -41.36 -29.87
CA ARG A 579 -13.67 -40.16 -29.03
C ARG A 579 -14.24 -40.56 -27.66
N VAL A 580 -13.47 -40.38 -26.60
CA VAL A 580 -13.99 -40.38 -25.22
C VAL A 580 -14.03 -38.93 -24.76
N ILE A 581 -15.24 -38.36 -24.78
CA ILE A 581 -15.61 -37.12 -24.12
C ILE A 581 -16.46 -37.54 -22.92
N TYR A 582 -16.01 -37.27 -21.70
CA TYR A 582 -16.87 -37.32 -20.52
C TYR A 582 -17.39 -35.91 -20.24
N GLY A 583 -18.62 -35.66 -20.68
CA GLY A 583 -19.48 -34.59 -20.16
C GLY A 583 -20.33 -35.11 -18.99
N PRO A 584 -20.82 -34.22 -18.11
CA PRO A 584 -21.47 -34.58 -16.85
C PRO A 584 -22.94 -34.97 -17.05
N ASN A 585 -23.38 -35.96 -16.29
CA ASN A 585 -24.78 -36.41 -16.25
C ASN A 585 -25.56 -35.65 -15.15
N PRO A 586 -26.75 -35.09 -15.44
CA PRO A 586 -27.64 -34.49 -14.45
C PRO A 586 -28.79 -35.45 -14.10
N LEU A 587 -29.23 -35.46 -12.84
CA LEU A 587 -30.57 -35.95 -12.49
C LEU A 587 -31.19 -35.07 -11.39
N ASN A 588 -32.22 -34.33 -11.80
CA ASN A 588 -33.31 -33.80 -10.99
C ASN A 588 -34.26 -34.93 -10.59
N THR A 589 -34.90 -34.85 -9.42
CA THR A 589 -36.35 -34.61 -9.36
C THR A 589 -36.84 -34.22 -7.96
N LEU A 590 -37.80 -33.31 -7.99
CA LEU A 590 -38.47 -32.56 -6.93
C LEU A 590 -39.74 -33.27 -6.43
N ALA A 591 -40.30 -32.67 -5.35
CA ALA A 591 -41.72 -32.54 -4.94
C ALA A 591 -42.09 -33.33 -3.68
N ALA A 592 -42.88 -32.83 -2.70
CA ALA A 592 -43.48 -31.52 -2.44
C ALA A 592 -44.03 -31.47 -0.99
N ALA A 593 -44.11 -30.24 -0.46
CA ALA A 593 -45.09 -29.65 0.47
C ALA A 593 -45.67 -30.43 1.67
N SER A 594 -45.53 -29.85 2.88
CA SER A 594 -46.68 -29.32 3.63
C SER A 594 -46.22 -28.37 4.74
N ALA A 595 -46.96 -27.27 4.90
CA ALA A 595 -46.78 -26.25 5.93
C ALA A 595 -47.92 -26.37 6.96
N VAL A 596 -47.61 -26.20 8.24
CA VAL A 596 -48.60 -25.92 9.29
C VAL A 596 -48.06 -24.84 10.24
N ASN A 597 -48.83 -23.76 10.36
CA ASN A 597 -48.69 -22.63 11.28
C ASN A 597 -49.52 -22.88 12.55
N HIS A 598 -49.07 -22.33 13.70
CA HIS A 598 -49.82 -21.67 14.80
C HIS A 598 -49.05 -21.76 16.16
N PRO A 599 -49.34 -20.94 17.19
CA PRO A 599 -49.31 -19.47 17.29
C PRO A 599 -48.60 -18.98 18.61
N PRO A 600 -48.57 -17.67 18.97
CA PRO A 600 -47.82 -17.15 20.12
C PRO A 600 -48.70 -16.94 21.37
N THR A 601 -48.11 -17.03 22.57
CA THR A 601 -48.78 -16.68 23.83
C THR A 601 -48.12 -15.49 24.53
N LYS A 602 -48.94 -14.45 24.77
CA LYS A 602 -48.69 -13.33 25.68
C LYS A 602 -49.01 -13.76 27.12
N ARG A 603 -48.26 -13.25 28.11
CA ARG A 603 -48.84 -12.80 29.39
C ARG A 603 -48.02 -11.67 30.03
N GLN A 604 -48.77 -10.74 30.61
CA GLN A 604 -48.36 -9.45 31.17
C GLN A 604 -48.09 -9.51 32.69
N ARG A 605 -47.19 -8.61 33.11
CA ARG A 605 -47.19 -7.69 34.27
C ARG A 605 -47.25 -8.17 35.74
N GLY A 606 -46.40 -7.50 36.51
CA GLY A 606 -46.43 -7.28 37.97
C GLY A 606 -45.06 -7.63 38.56
N GLY A 607 -44.30 -6.83 39.29
CA GLY A 607 -44.41 -5.48 39.86
C GLY A 607 -43.18 -5.33 40.79
N SER A 608 -42.54 -4.16 40.80
CA SER A 608 -41.40 -3.73 41.65
C SER A 608 -41.68 -3.91 43.17
N PRO A 609 -40.72 -3.72 44.14
CA PRO A 609 -39.53 -2.85 44.04
C PRO A 609 -38.24 -3.18 44.85
N VAL A 610 -37.18 -2.42 44.52
CA VAL A 610 -36.10 -1.86 45.38
C VAL A 610 -35.19 -2.82 46.17
N GLY A 611 -33.87 -2.67 45.92
CA GLY A 611 -32.80 -3.17 46.77
C GLY A 611 -31.42 -2.70 46.29
N ASN A 612 -31.08 -1.44 46.58
CA ASN A 612 -29.72 -0.90 46.48
C ASN A 612 -28.79 -1.68 47.41
N ASN A 613 -27.62 -2.10 46.91
CA ASN A 613 -26.42 -2.30 47.74
C ASN A 613 -25.16 -2.28 46.85
N THR A 614 -24.45 -1.16 46.90
CA THR A 614 -23.11 -0.97 46.34
C THR A 614 -22.20 -0.63 47.53
N PRO A 615 -21.12 -1.38 47.81
CA PRO A 615 -20.15 -0.99 48.82
C PRO A 615 -19.08 -0.02 48.25
N PRO A 616 -18.46 0.81 49.11
CA PRO A 616 -17.74 2.00 48.69
C PRO A 616 -16.27 1.73 48.31
N GLY A 617 -15.73 2.58 47.44
CA GLY A 617 -14.30 2.58 47.08
C GLY A 617 -13.40 3.13 48.20
N PRO A 618 -12.08 2.85 48.15
CA PRO A 618 -11.13 3.44 49.09
C PRO A 618 -10.60 4.78 48.59
N THR A 619 -10.70 5.78 49.46
CA THR A 619 -10.06 7.09 49.38
C THR A 619 -8.62 6.95 49.85
N LEU A 620 -7.63 7.32 49.03
CA LEU A 620 -6.22 7.34 49.40
C LEU A 620 -5.87 8.65 50.10
N ALA A 621 -5.32 8.51 51.31
CA ALA A 621 -4.73 9.57 52.12
C ALA A 621 -3.30 9.91 51.63
N ALA A 622 -2.95 11.20 51.68
CA ALA A 622 -1.57 11.68 51.64
C ALA A 622 -0.92 11.56 53.02
N PRO A 623 0.42 11.36 53.09
CA PRO A 623 1.26 12.40 53.72
C PRO A 623 2.64 12.62 53.05
N SER A 624 3.24 13.77 53.37
CA SER A 624 4.51 14.40 52.92
C SER A 624 5.80 13.76 53.51
N PRO A 625 7.01 14.40 53.47
CA PRO A 625 7.97 14.61 52.37
C PRO A 625 9.42 14.09 52.70
N LEU A 626 10.38 14.37 51.78
CA LEU A 626 11.86 14.42 51.88
C LEU A 626 12.70 13.16 51.51
N ALA A 627 13.47 13.26 50.41
CA ALA A 627 14.95 13.30 50.40
C ALA A 627 15.53 13.24 48.96
N ALA A 628 16.38 14.21 48.59
CA ALA A 628 17.31 14.18 47.44
C ALA A 628 18.67 13.60 47.90
N PRO A 629 19.63 13.17 47.03
CA PRO A 629 20.37 14.01 46.04
C PRO A 629 20.69 13.22 44.72
N SER A 630 21.34 13.68 43.64
CA SER A 630 22.41 14.65 43.41
C SER A 630 22.52 15.01 41.91
N THR A 631 23.18 16.15 41.69
CA THR A 631 23.66 16.88 40.51
C THR A 631 24.25 16.10 39.31
N ASN A 632 23.95 16.57 38.08
CA ASN A 632 24.96 17.08 37.13
C ASN A 632 24.33 17.71 35.87
N ALA A 633 24.26 19.04 35.83
CA ALA A 633 24.07 19.82 34.60
C ALA A 633 24.87 21.12 34.67
N ARG A 634 25.93 21.18 33.86
CA ARG A 634 26.67 22.35 33.36
C ARG A 634 27.10 21.92 31.95
N TYR A 635 27.07 22.67 30.87
CA TYR A 635 27.33 24.07 30.56
C TYR A 635 26.66 24.34 29.20
N TRP A 636 26.12 25.54 28.95
CA TRP A 636 26.32 26.30 27.69
C TRP A 636 25.81 27.72 27.93
N GLU A 637 26.75 28.64 28.09
CA GLU A 637 26.51 30.08 28.16
C GLU A 637 26.28 30.68 26.77
N THR A 638 25.21 31.46 26.71
CA THR A 638 24.93 32.68 25.96
C THR A 638 26.08 33.34 25.19
N VAL A 639 25.84 33.61 23.90
CA VAL A 639 26.26 34.86 23.24
C VAL A 639 25.04 35.48 22.55
N THR A 640 24.53 36.56 23.14
CA THR A 640 23.52 37.46 22.59
C THR A 640 24.18 38.70 22.00
N ARG A 641 23.97 38.93 20.70
CA ARG A 641 23.94 40.23 20.01
C ARG A 641 22.92 40.04 18.88
N GLY A 642 21.82 40.77 18.71
CA GLY A 642 21.51 42.14 19.07
C GLY A 642 21.23 42.91 17.78
N SER A 643 19.98 42.92 17.30
CA SER A 643 19.43 44.05 16.53
C SER A 643 17.91 43.94 16.44
N ALA A 644 17.24 44.80 17.19
CA ALA A 644 15.84 45.14 17.02
C ALA A 644 15.64 45.89 15.70
N TYR A 645 14.49 45.73 15.05
CA TYR A 645 13.73 46.86 14.51
C TYR A 645 12.24 46.49 14.40
N LYS A 646 11.42 47.38 14.96
CA LYS A 646 9.95 47.42 14.86
C LYS A 646 9.54 47.79 13.42
N HIS A 647 8.59 47.05 12.84
CA HIS A 647 7.23 47.53 12.58
C HIS A 647 6.34 46.39 12.10
#